data_AF-A0A1S3PMN1-F1
#
_entry.id   AF-A0A1S3PMN1-F1
#
_cell.length_a   1.000
_cell.length_b   1.000
_cell.length_c   1.000
_cell.angle_alpha   90.00
_cell.angle_beta   90.00
_cell.angle_gamma   90.00
#
_symmetry.space_group_name_H-M   'P 1'
#
loop_
_entity.id
_entity.type
_entity.pdbx_description
1 polymer ?
#
loop_
_entity_poly.entity_id
_entity_poly.type
_entity_poly.pdbx_seq_one_letter_code
_entity_poly.pdbx_strand_id
1 'polypeptide(L)'
;MTARFRLPAGRSYNVRASELARDSQHTEVVCNILLLDNTVQSFNINKHDQGHVLLDVVFKHLELTERDYFGLHLADDSSDSPRWLDPNKPIRKQLKRGSPYNLSFRVKFFVTDPNKLQEEYTRYQYFLQLKQDILTGRLPCPHNTAALLASYSVQSELGDYSDSEHAPGYLSEFCFIPNPPQGFDKEVTKHHQQHSGLSPAQSEFNYLNTARTLELYGVELHYARDQSNTEILIGVMSAGIVVYKNRVRINCFPWLKIVKISFKCKQFFVQLRREVNETREMLLGFNMVNYRACKNLWKTCVEHHTFFRLDRPVPPQKNFFAHYFTLGSKFRYCGRTEVQSVQYGKEKGIKDRVFARSPSKPLARKLMGGTDWEAVSRNSLSDERLETQSLPTRSPPGTPNHRNSFIQEGTRMRPSSVGHLVDHVIHASPSLPVFSNHKFASSTQADSTPSPETVDGQPPALPPKQSRKNLSQMIQDHSQQSLLDNHINEMYDIPMATDKSTLNGVVSHDNLVLLKIRPDDSGRFGFNVKGGADQKMPVIVSRVAPGTSADLCVPRLNEGDQVVLINGRDISEHTHDQVVMFIKASCESHSGELILLVRPNAIYDVVEEKQETEPDFQYIPEKSPQDPAQLDQDAWRDSINTLKEGLVSGGVLTQFDQLYRKRPGMTMLCAKLPQNISKNRYRDISPYDATRVILKSTDDYINANYINMEIPASSLINRYIACQGPLPNTCPDFWQMTWEQGSSVVVMLTTQVERGRVKCHQYWPNPDSTATYGHFQVACLTEEGNSAFLVRDMTLTHFESEEVRELTQIQYVAWPDHGVPDDSSDFLDFVSLVRSKRTGKDEPMVVHCSAGIGRTGVLITMETALCLMECSQPVYPLDIVRTMRDQRAMMIQTPSQYKFVCEAILRVYEEGMVKPLKSNLYQREVEENGEEEEEDVSISISASVTSVTSETSVTSECPEP
;
A
#
# COMPACT_ATOMS: atom_id res chain seq x y z
N MET A 1 -87.62 -11.47 -12.83
CA MET A 1 -88.70 -10.61 -12.25
C MET A 1 -88.81 -11.02 -10.78
N THR A 2 -88.90 -10.17 -9.76
CA THR A 2 -89.19 -8.72 -9.55
C THR A 2 -88.39 -8.21 -8.30
N ALA A 3 -88.31 -6.93 -7.89
CA ALA A 3 -88.33 -5.64 -8.60
C ALA A 3 -87.74 -4.47 -7.74
N ARG A 4 -86.97 -3.59 -8.41
CA ARG A 4 -86.95 -2.10 -8.36
C ARG A 4 -86.76 -1.27 -7.05
N PHE A 5 -85.59 -0.58 -7.01
CA PHE A 5 -85.38 0.90 -7.02
C PHE A 5 -85.46 1.81 -5.77
N ARG A 6 -84.33 2.54 -5.53
CA ARG A 6 -84.16 4.01 -5.26
C ARG A 6 -84.72 4.60 -3.94
N LEU A 7 -84.26 5.72 -3.33
CA LEU A 7 -83.09 6.67 -3.36
C LEU A 7 -83.28 7.61 -2.11
N PRO A 8 -82.48 8.67 -1.85
CA PRO A 8 -81.02 8.84 -1.77
C PRO A 8 -80.55 9.26 -0.34
N ALA A 9 -79.23 9.40 -0.12
CA ALA A 9 -78.67 10.04 1.10
C ALA A 9 -77.93 11.36 0.76
N GLY A 10 -77.94 12.32 1.69
CA GLY A 10 -77.42 13.68 1.51
C GLY A 10 -75.89 13.83 1.59
N ARG A 11 -75.38 14.99 1.18
CA ARG A 11 -73.95 15.34 1.21
C ARG A 11 -73.42 15.45 2.65
N SER A 12 -72.35 14.72 2.96
CA SER A 12 -71.49 15.00 4.11
C SER A 12 -70.23 15.74 3.65
N TYR A 13 -69.83 16.79 4.38
CA TYR A 13 -68.57 17.49 4.11
C TYR A 13 -67.39 16.65 4.59
N ASN A 14 -66.36 16.50 3.75
CA ASN A 14 -65.28 15.54 3.97
C ASN A 14 -64.17 16.09 4.91
N VAL A 15 -64.54 16.41 6.15
CA VAL A 15 -63.66 16.97 7.20
C VAL A 15 -62.37 16.14 7.33
N ARG A 16 -62.49 14.81 7.28
CA ARG A 16 -61.40 13.85 7.41
C ARG A 16 -60.28 14.03 6.37
N ALA A 17 -60.61 14.50 5.16
CA ALA A 17 -59.61 14.81 4.14
C ALA A 17 -58.84 16.10 4.46
N SER A 18 -59.51 17.12 5.01
CA SER A 18 -58.87 18.35 5.47
C SER A 18 -58.05 18.15 6.75
N GLU A 19 -58.44 17.21 7.61
CA GLU A 19 -57.65 16.80 8.78
C GLU A 19 -56.39 16.05 8.35
N LEU A 20 -56.49 15.03 7.48
CA LEU A 20 -55.33 14.32 6.94
C LEU A 20 -54.35 15.25 6.19
N ALA A 21 -54.85 16.26 5.47
CA ALA A 21 -54.02 17.26 4.80
C ALA A 21 -53.37 18.28 5.75
N ARG A 22 -53.90 18.47 6.97
CA ARG A 22 -53.26 19.26 8.04
C ARG A 22 -52.23 18.44 8.81
N ASP A 23 -52.52 17.16 9.06
CA ASP A 23 -51.60 16.27 9.76
C ASP A 23 -50.35 15.96 8.90
N SER A 24 -50.51 15.83 7.57
CA SER A 24 -49.37 15.65 6.66
C SER A 24 -48.38 16.82 6.69
N GLN A 25 -48.87 18.06 6.72
CA GLN A 25 -48.05 19.28 6.86
C GLN A 25 -47.25 19.31 8.18
N HIS A 26 -47.72 18.63 9.23
CA HIS A 26 -46.97 18.45 10.47
C HIS A 26 -45.98 17.28 10.42
N THR A 27 -45.94 16.47 9.35
CA THR A 27 -44.97 15.35 9.21
C THR A 27 -43.78 15.65 8.30
N GLU A 28 -43.88 16.58 7.37
CA GLU A 28 -42.74 17.02 6.57
C GLU A 28 -41.77 17.90 7.37
N VAL A 29 -40.49 17.83 7.01
CA VAL A 29 -39.41 18.66 7.55
C VAL A 29 -38.44 19.07 6.44
N VAL A 30 -37.91 20.28 6.54
CA VAL A 30 -36.95 20.83 5.57
C VAL A 30 -35.53 20.48 6.04
N CYS A 31 -34.72 19.92 5.16
CA CYS A 31 -33.29 19.70 5.37
C CYS A 31 -32.49 20.56 4.38
N ASN A 32 -31.81 21.58 4.90
CA ASN A 32 -30.83 22.38 4.17
C ASN A 32 -29.50 21.65 4.15
N ILE A 33 -29.00 21.35 2.95
CA ILE A 33 -27.74 20.65 2.73
C ILE A 33 -26.75 21.63 2.11
N LEU A 34 -25.71 21.98 2.86
CA LEU A 34 -24.54 22.68 2.33
C LEU A 34 -23.74 21.69 1.47
N LEU A 35 -23.62 21.99 0.18
CA LEU A 35 -22.86 21.20 -0.80
C LEU A 35 -21.40 21.68 -0.86
N LEU A 36 -20.52 20.86 -1.45
CA LEU A 36 -19.06 21.09 -1.43
C LEU A 36 -18.61 22.27 -2.32
N ASP A 37 -19.47 22.73 -3.22
CA ASP A 37 -19.31 23.97 -4.00
C ASP A 37 -19.75 25.23 -3.22
N ASN A 38 -20.15 25.07 -1.96
CA ASN A 38 -20.70 26.11 -1.09
C ASN A 38 -22.03 26.69 -1.63
N THR A 39 -22.84 25.87 -2.30
CA THR A 39 -24.29 26.10 -2.47
C THR A 39 -25.08 25.43 -1.35
N VAL A 40 -26.33 25.84 -1.12
CA VAL A 40 -27.22 25.22 -0.13
C VAL A 40 -28.50 24.78 -0.83
N GLN A 41 -28.74 23.47 -0.88
CA GLN A 41 -29.96 22.90 -1.44
C GLN A 41 -30.90 22.44 -0.31
N SER A 42 -32.14 22.93 -0.33
CA SER A 42 -33.20 22.48 0.59
C SER A 42 -33.93 21.26 0.02
N PHE A 43 -34.22 20.28 0.87
CA PHE A 43 -35.02 19.10 0.55
C PHE A 43 -36.13 18.90 1.58
N ASN A 44 -37.35 18.61 1.12
CA ASN A 44 -38.46 18.23 1.98
C ASN A 44 -38.50 16.71 2.10
N ILE A 45 -38.55 16.20 3.33
CA ILE A 45 -38.62 14.76 3.64
C ILE A 45 -39.61 14.52 4.77
N ASN A 46 -40.13 13.30 4.93
CA ASN A 46 -40.96 13.01 6.09
C ASN A 46 -40.07 12.78 7.33
N LYS A 47 -40.44 13.38 8.48
CA LYS A 47 -39.74 13.16 9.76
C LYS A 47 -39.72 11.68 10.20
N HIS A 48 -40.60 10.84 9.64
CA HIS A 48 -40.66 9.41 9.88
C HIS A 48 -39.73 8.58 8.97
N ASP A 49 -39.25 9.13 7.86
CA ASP A 49 -38.36 8.47 6.91
C ASP A 49 -37.01 8.10 7.54
N GLN A 50 -36.35 7.10 6.97
CA GLN A 50 -35.01 6.68 7.37
C GLN A 50 -33.93 7.62 6.80
N GLY A 51 -32.77 7.71 7.44
CA GLY A 51 -31.67 8.57 7.00
C GLY A 51 -31.18 8.32 5.56
N HIS A 52 -31.33 7.10 5.02
CA HIS A 52 -30.99 6.81 3.62
C HIS A 52 -31.89 7.55 2.63
N VAL A 53 -33.15 7.84 2.95
CA VAL A 53 -34.07 8.55 2.03
C VAL A 53 -33.54 9.96 1.72
N LEU A 54 -33.07 10.68 2.73
CA LEU A 54 -32.44 11.99 2.53
C LEU A 54 -31.11 11.88 1.75
N LEU A 55 -30.30 10.85 2.03
CA LEU A 55 -29.07 10.59 1.29
C LEU A 55 -29.35 10.32 -0.20
N ASP A 56 -30.30 9.45 -0.52
CA ASP A 56 -30.66 9.09 -1.89
C ASP A 56 -31.22 10.27 -2.68
N VAL A 57 -32.01 11.16 -2.05
CA VAL A 57 -32.47 12.39 -2.72
C VAL A 57 -31.31 13.37 -2.97
N VAL A 58 -30.36 13.52 -2.04
CA VAL A 58 -29.14 14.32 -2.25
C VAL A 58 -28.27 13.72 -3.36
N PHE A 59 -28.01 12.41 -3.33
CA PHE A 59 -27.23 11.71 -4.35
C PHE A 59 -27.89 11.76 -5.73
N LYS A 60 -29.23 11.76 -5.79
CA LYS A 60 -29.98 11.93 -7.04
C LYS A 60 -29.88 13.36 -7.56
N HIS A 61 -29.96 14.38 -6.70
CA HIS A 61 -29.78 15.78 -7.09
C HIS A 61 -28.37 16.07 -7.63
N LEU A 62 -27.35 15.45 -7.05
CA LEU A 62 -25.96 15.52 -7.54
C LEU A 62 -25.69 14.60 -8.76
N GLU A 63 -26.64 13.74 -9.14
CA GLU A 63 -26.49 12.65 -10.12
C GLU A 63 -25.22 11.80 -9.90
N LEU A 64 -24.89 11.53 -8.64
CA LEU A 64 -23.65 10.87 -8.25
C LEU A 64 -23.81 9.33 -8.30
N THR A 65 -22.87 8.62 -8.93
CA THR A 65 -22.90 7.14 -9.00
C THR A 65 -22.05 6.51 -7.89
N GLU A 66 -20.86 7.08 -7.63
CA GLU A 66 -19.91 6.62 -6.60
C GLU A 66 -20.27 7.11 -5.17
N ARG A 67 -21.51 6.85 -4.76
CA ARG A 67 -22.15 7.40 -3.55
C ARG A 67 -21.49 7.02 -2.23
N ASP A 68 -20.89 5.83 -2.12
CA ASP A 68 -20.48 5.26 -0.83
C ASP A 68 -19.36 6.05 -0.14
N TYR A 69 -18.54 6.79 -0.91
CA TYR A 69 -17.45 7.62 -0.37
C TYR A 69 -17.96 8.83 0.45
N PHE A 70 -19.25 9.16 0.42
CA PHE A 70 -19.81 10.41 0.92
C PHE A 70 -20.86 10.20 2.01
N GLY A 71 -21.19 11.27 2.74
CA GLY A 71 -22.27 11.27 3.72
C GLY A 71 -22.78 12.66 4.06
N LEU A 72 -23.82 12.68 4.90
CA LEU A 72 -24.36 13.90 5.49
C LEU A 72 -23.88 14.05 6.93
N HIS A 73 -23.29 15.19 7.22
CA HIS A 73 -22.64 15.55 8.47
C HIS A 73 -23.50 16.60 9.19
N LEU A 74 -23.85 16.36 10.46
CA LEU A 74 -24.85 17.17 11.16
C LEU A 74 -24.19 18.37 11.85
N ALA A 75 -24.65 19.58 11.52
CA ALA A 75 -24.33 20.80 12.25
C ALA A 75 -25.29 20.93 13.45
N ASP A 76 -24.76 20.86 14.67
CA ASP A 76 -25.55 20.88 15.91
C ASP A 76 -24.71 21.51 17.03
N ASP A 77 -24.81 22.84 17.16
CA ASP A 77 -23.98 23.78 17.96
C ASP A 77 -24.02 23.58 19.50
N SER A 78 -24.33 22.37 19.96
CA SER A 78 -24.61 22.05 21.36
C SER A 78 -24.12 20.66 21.78
N SER A 79 -23.18 20.06 21.05
CA SER A 79 -22.44 18.88 21.53
C SER A 79 -21.06 18.76 20.90
N ASP A 80 -20.03 18.58 21.73
CA ASP A 80 -18.58 18.57 21.42
C ASP A 80 -18.10 17.43 20.50
N SER A 81 -19.02 16.75 19.80
CA SER A 81 -18.70 15.77 18.78
C SER A 81 -19.63 15.97 17.58
N PRO A 82 -19.12 16.40 16.41
CA PRO A 82 -19.87 16.27 15.16
C PRO A 82 -20.26 14.80 14.90
N ARG A 83 -21.24 14.58 14.02
CA ARG A 83 -21.77 13.24 13.74
C ARG A 83 -22.29 13.07 12.33
N TRP A 84 -22.06 11.90 11.75
CA TRP A 84 -22.68 11.45 10.50
C TRP A 84 -24.16 11.07 10.71
N LEU A 85 -24.97 11.26 9.66
CA LEU A 85 -26.33 10.76 9.57
C LEU A 85 -26.31 9.22 9.50
N ASP A 86 -27.08 8.55 10.36
CA ASP A 86 -27.19 7.09 10.38
C ASP A 86 -28.28 6.67 9.37
N PRO A 87 -27.96 5.97 8.26
CA PRO A 87 -28.92 5.70 7.18
C PRO A 87 -30.08 4.79 7.62
N ASN A 88 -29.90 4.04 8.72
CA ASN A 88 -30.83 3.05 9.26
C ASN A 88 -31.64 3.55 10.47
N LYS A 89 -31.75 4.88 10.65
CA LYS A 89 -32.57 5.49 11.72
C LYS A 89 -33.52 6.56 11.19
N PRO A 90 -34.76 6.64 11.71
CA PRO A 90 -35.69 7.69 11.34
C PRO A 90 -35.16 9.08 11.63
N ILE A 91 -35.40 10.03 10.73
CA ILE A 91 -34.94 11.43 10.80
C ILE A 91 -35.26 12.06 12.17
N ARG A 92 -36.51 11.94 12.64
CA ARG A 92 -36.97 12.41 13.98
C ARG A 92 -36.25 11.83 15.20
N LYS A 93 -35.42 10.78 15.04
CA LYS A 93 -34.59 10.21 16.11
C LYS A 93 -33.16 10.75 16.11
N GLN A 94 -32.75 11.46 15.06
CA GLN A 94 -31.38 11.95 14.82
C GLN A 94 -31.30 13.49 14.82
N LEU A 95 -32.30 14.11 14.20
CA LEU A 95 -32.51 15.55 14.15
C LEU A 95 -33.58 15.89 15.20
N LYS A 96 -33.28 16.84 16.09
CA LYS A 96 -34.08 17.13 17.31
C LYS A 96 -34.43 18.60 17.52
N ARG A 97 -33.82 19.51 16.76
CA ARG A 97 -34.13 20.95 16.79
C ARG A 97 -35.45 21.19 16.02
N GLY A 98 -35.89 22.45 15.91
CA GLY A 98 -36.94 22.79 14.95
C GLY A 98 -36.46 22.61 13.51
N SER A 99 -37.40 22.37 12.57
CA SER A 99 -37.15 22.51 11.13
C SER A 99 -37.01 24.00 10.79
N PRO A 100 -36.12 24.43 9.87
CA PRO A 100 -35.27 23.60 9.02
C PRO A 100 -34.05 23.02 9.75
N TYR A 101 -33.63 21.83 9.32
CA TYR A 101 -32.40 21.18 9.77
C TYR A 101 -31.23 21.51 8.85
N ASN A 102 -30.05 21.71 9.43
CA ASN A 102 -28.84 22.09 8.71
C ASN A 102 -27.83 20.93 8.73
N LEU A 103 -27.39 20.48 7.55
CA LEU A 103 -26.39 19.43 7.39
C LEU A 103 -25.39 19.85 6.29
N SER A 104 -24.21 19.25 6.28
CA SER A 104 -23.21 19.40 5.21
C SER A 104 -23.02 18.08 4.47
N PHE A 105 -23.00 18.12 3.14
CA PHE A 105 -22.50 17.04 2.32
C PHE A 105 -20.97 17.02 2.39
N ARG A 106 -20.37 15.88 2.74
CA ARG A 106 -18.92 15.73 2.92
C ARG A 106 -18.42 14.37 2.45
N VAL A 107 -17.15 14.30 2.06
CA VAL A 107 -16.46 13.01 1.87
C VAL A 107 -16.33 12.34 3.25
N LYS A 108 -16.72 11.07 3.33
CA LYS A 108 -16.69 10.24 4.53
C LYS A 108 -15.53 9.25 4.53
N PHE A 109 -15.25 8.62 3.39
CA PHE A 109 -14.16 7.66 3.24
C PHE A 109 -13.20 8.14 2.16
N PHE A 110 -12.01 8.59 2.56
CA PHE A 110 -10.99 9.08 1.63
C PHE A 110 -10.13 7.93 1.11
N VAL A 111 -10.13 7.71 -0.21
CA VAL A 111 -9.30 6.70 -0.87
C VAL A 111 -7.80 7.00 -0.77
N THR A 112 -6.97 5.96 -0.65
CA THR A 112 -5.49 6.09 -0.62
C THR A 112 -4.87 6.45 -1.98
N ASP A 113 -5.63 6.24 -3.04
CA ASP A 113 -5.22 6.36 -4.44
C ASP A 113 -6.39 6.96 -5.25
N PRO A 114 -6.25 8.17 -5.80
CA PRO A 114 -7.28 8.83 -6.61
C PRO A 114 -7.73 8.02 -7.84
N ASN A 115 -6.92 7.06 -8.34
CA ASN A 115 -7.32 6.16 -9.43
C ASN A 115 -8.49 5.22 -9.05
N LYS A 116 -8.83 5.11 -7.76
CA LYS A 116 -10.01 4.38 -7.29
C LYS A 116 -11.33 5.14 -7.58
N LEU A 117 -11.28 6.46 -7.79
CA LEU A 117 -12.45 7.28 -8.13
C LEU A 117 -12.64 7.26 -9.66
N GLN A 118 -13.67 6.55 -10.13
CA GLN A 118 -13.86 6.29 -11.56
C GLN A 118 -14.46 7.49 -12.31
N GLU A 119 -15.44 8.19 -11.72
CA GLU A 119 -16.09 9.37 -12.34
C GLU A 119 -15.25 10.64 -12.13
N GLU A 120 -15.17 11.50 -13.15
CA GLU A 120 -14.53 12.82 -13.01
C GLU A 120 -15.23 13.68 -11.96
N TYR A 121 -16.55 13.64 -11.92
CA TYR A 121 -17.34 14.36 -10.93
C TYR A 121 -17.03 13.93 -9.49
N THR A 122 -16.76 12.64 -9.24
CA THR A 122 -16.31 12.15 -7.93
C THR A 122 -14.96 12.75 -7.54
N ARG A 123 -14.00 12.80 -8.48
CA ARG A 123 -12.69 13.44 -8.28
C ARG A 123 -12.84 14.93 -8.00
N TYR A 124 -13.74 15.61 -8.71
CA TYR A 124 -14.04 17.03 -8.50
C TYR A 124 -14.66 17.31 -7.12
N GLN A 125 -15.61 16.49 -6.66
CA GLN A 125 -16.17 16.61 -5.30
C GLN A 125 -15.10 16.39 -4.21
N TYR A 126 -14.17 15.44 -4.42
CA TYR A 126 -13.00 15.27 -3.55
C TYR A 126 -12.07 16.50 -3.54
N PHE A 127 -11.81 17.09 -4.70
CA PHE A 127 -11.00 18.30 -4.86
C PHE A 127 -11.62 19.46 -4.07
N LEU A 128 -12.92 19.71 -4.25
CA LEU A 128 -13.67 20.72 -3.48
C LEU A 128 -13.58 20.48 -1.97
N GLN A 129 -13.73 19.23 -1.52
CA GLN A 129 -13.63 18.90 -0.09
C GLN A 129 -12.24 19.22 0.49
N LEU A 130 -11.17 18.87 -0.22
CA LEU A 130 -9.80 19.09 0.24
C LEU A 130 -9.40 20.56 0.17
N LYS A 131 -9.84 21.27 -0.88
CA LYS A 131 -9.70 22.73 -1.00
C LYS A 131 -10.39 23.45 0.16
N GLN A 132 -11.62 23.05 0.53
CA GLN A 132 -12.31 23.58 1.70
C GLN A 132 -11.60 23.23 3.01
N ASP A 133 -11.17 21.98 3.20
CA ASP A 133 -10.52 21.56 4.46
C ASP A 133 -9.13 22.21 4.64
N ILE A 134 -8.38 22.51 3.56
CA ILE A 134 -7.13 23.28 3.61
C ILE A 134 -7.41 24.77 3.87
N LEU A 135 -8.34 25.40 3.14
CA LEU A 135 -8.73 26.81 3.33
C LEU A 135 -9.25 27.09 4.74
N THR A 136 -9.87 26.10 5.40
CA THR A 136 -10.39 26.23 6.77
C THR A 136 -9.39 25.82 7.86
N GLY A 137 -8.17 25.40 7.50
CA GLY A 137 -7.15 24.92 8.47
C GLY A 137 -7.48 23.59 9.14
N ARG A 138 -8.52 22.88 8.66
CA ARG A 138 -8.91 21.53 9.10
C ARG A 138 -7.93 20.46 8.61
N LEU A 139 -7.34 20.65 7.42
CA LEU A 139 -6.23 19.89 6.89
C LEU A 139 -4.98 20.80 6.82
N PRO A 140 -4.08 20.74 7.81
CA PRO A 140 -2.83 21.50 7.79
C PRO A 140 -1.99 21.16 6.56
N CYS A 141 -1.46 22.19 5.90
CA CYS A 141 -0.69 22.08 4.68
C CYS A 141 0.54 22.99 4.75
N PRO A 142 1.78 22.49 4.55
CA PRO A 142 2.98 23.34 4.51
C PRO A 142 2.89 24.37 3.39
N HIS A 143 3.36 25.61 3.61
CA HIS A 143 3.17 26.73 2.67
C HIS A 143 3.60 26.42 1.22
N ASN A 144 4.72 25.73 1.01
CA ASN A 144 5.19 25.36 -0.33
C ASN A 144 4.23 24.36 -1.01
N THR A 145 3.73 23.38 -0.27
CA THR A 145 2.73 22.42 -0.75
C THR A 145 1.38 23.11 -0.99
N ALA A 146 1.01 24.08 -0.15
CA ALA A 146 -0.18 24.89 -0.34
C ALA A 146 -0.09 25.78 -1.59
N ALA A 147 1.08 26.33 -1.93
CA ALA A 147 1.29 27.10 -3.15
C ALA A 147 1.16 26.23 -4.41
N LEU A 148 1.72 25.01 -4.39
CA LEU A 148 1.54 24.04 -5.47
C LEU A 148 0.06 23.62 -5.62
N LEU A 149 -0.63 23.28 -4.52
CA LEU A 149 -2.05 22.95 -4.53
C LEU A 149 -2.94 24.12 -5.01
N ALA A 150 -2.61 25.36 -4.59
CA ALA A 150 -3.26 26.56 -5.10
C ALA A 150 -3.06 26.68 -6.63
N SER A 151 -1.85 26.48 -7.15
CA SER A 151 -1.58 26.58 -8.59
C SER A 151 -2.36 25.56 -9.44
N TYR A 152 -2.59 24.33 -8.95
CA TYR A 152 -3.49 23.38 -9.61
C TYR A 152 -4.98 23.80 -9.53
N SER A 153 -5.38 24.52 -8.49
CA SER A 153 -6.73 25.09 -8.41
C SER A 153 -6.92 26.21 -9.43
N VAL A 154 -5.91 27.08 -9.56
CA VAL A 154 -5.87 28.17 -10.54
C VAL A 154 -5.91 27.63 -11.97
N GLN A 155 -5.04 26.68 -12.32
CA GLN A 155 -5.03 26.02 -13.63
C GLN A 155 -6.39 25.37 -13.96
N SER A 156 -7.10 24.81 -12.97
CA SER A 156 -8.43 24.21 -13.19
C SER A 156 -9.56 25.23 -13.42
N GLU A 157 -9.42 26.44 -12.88
CA GLU A 157 -10.45 27.48 -12.89
C GLU A 157 -10.24 28.58 -13.94
N LEU A 158 -8.98 28.88 -14.29
CA LEU A 158 -8.61 29.92 -15.27
C LEU A 158 -8.05 29.34 -16.58
N GLY A 159 -7.58 28.09 -16.60
CA GLY A 159 -6.87 27.51 -17.74
C GLY A 159 -5.36 27.78 -17.69
N ASP A 160 -4.73 27.93 -18.85
CA ASP A 160 -3.28 28.16 -18.96
C ASP A 160 -2.89 29.60 -18.58
N TYR A 161 -1.75 29.77 -17.91
CA TYR A 161 -1.17 31.09 -17.67
C TYR A 161 -0.84 31.83 -18.99
N SER A 162 -1.21 33.10 -19.04
CA SER A 162 -0.96 34.02 -20.16
C SER A 162 -0.71 35.44 -19.63
N ASP A 163 0.43 36.05 -19.98
CA ASP A 163 0.82 37.38 -19.50
C ASP A 163 -0.16 38.51 -19.88
N SER A 164 -0.97 38.34 -20.93
CA SER A 164 -1.98 39.32 -21.34
C SER A 164 -3.26 39.30 -20.50
N GLU A 165 -3.51 38.19 -19.80
CA GLU A 165 -4.74 37.96 -19.02
C GLU A 165 -4.45 37.90 -17.52
N HIS A 166 -3.30 37.34 -17.14
CA HIS A 166 -2.90 37.05 -15.77
C HIS A 166 -1.96 38.12 -15.20
N ALA A 167 -2.35 39.38 -15.35
CA ALA A 167 -1.58 40.54 -14.90
C ALA A 167 -1.25 40.50 -13.38
N PRO A 168 -0.16 41.13 -12.91
CA PRO A 168 0.25 41.08 -11.50
C PRO A 168 -0.87 41.49 -10.54
N GLY A 169 -1.36 40.53 -9.76
CA GLY A 169 -2.50 40.69 -8.85
C GLY A 169 -3.76 39.91 -9.24
N TYR A 170 -3.79 39.16 -10.34
CA TYR A 170 -4.94 38.33 -10.75
C TYR A 170 -5.39 37.31 -9.68
N LEU A 171 -4.49 36.90 -8.77
CA LEU A 171 -4.79 36.01 -7.64
C LEU A 171 -5.45 36.70 -6.44
N SER A 172 -5.56 38.04 -6.42
CA SER A 172 -5.96 38.81 -5.23
C SER A 172 -7.41 38.58 -4.75
N GLU A 173 -8.28 38.03 -5.60
CA GLU A 173 -9.63 37.61 -5.20
C GLU A 173 -9.70 36.19 -4.64
N PHE A 174 -8.64 35.38 -4.78
CA PHE A 174 -8.60 33.99 -4.33
C PHE A 174 -8.18 33.89 -2.86
N CYS A 175 -8.77 32.94 -2.14
CA CYS A 175 -8.32 32.53 -0.82
C CYS A 175 -8.03 31.02 -0.85
N PHE A 176 -6.75 30.65 -0.67
CA PHE A 176 -6.30 29.25 -0.73
C PHE A 176 -6.01 28.65 0.65
N ILE A 177 -5.56 29.46 1.60
CA ILE A 177 -5.19 29.11 2.98
C ILE A 177 -5.59 30.26 3.93
N PRO A 178 -5.80 30.00 5.24
CA PRO A 178 -6.28 31.02 6.18
C PRO A 178 -5.38 32.27 6.30
N ASN A 179 -4.07 32.06 6.32
CA ASN A 179 -3.05 33.08 6.57
C ASN A 179 -1.88 32.90 5.57
N PRO A 180 -1.98 33.41 4.33
CA PRO A 180 -0.92 33.26 3.34
C PRO A 180 0.34 34.07 3.71
N PRO A 181 1.56 33.51 3.59
CA PRO A 181 2.80 34.24 3.85
C PRO A 181 3.09 35.28 2.75
N GLN A 182 3.94 36.27 3.07
CA GLN A 182 4.32 37.30 2.11
C GLN A 182 4.97 36.68 0.87
N GLY A 183 4.40 36.98 -0.32
CA GLY A 183 4.89 36.46 -1.59
C GLY A 183 4.29 35.11 -2.03
N PHE A 184 3.36 34.52 -1.26
CA PHE A 184 2.66 33.28 -1.62
C PHE A 184 2.15 33.28 -3.07
N ASP A 185 1.45 34.34 -3.48
CA ASP A 185 0.88 34.50 -4.82
C ASP A 185 1.93 34.46 -5.95
N LYS A 186 3.19 34.84 -5.67
CA LYS A 186 4.29 34.75 -6.62
C LYS A 186 4.71 33.30 -6.86
N GLU A 187 4.78 32.49 -5.82
CA GLU A 187 5.06 31.06 -5.93
C GLU A 187 3.86 30.30 -6.55
N VAL A 188 2.62 30.71 -6.25
CA VAL A 188 1.43 30.19 -6.97
C VAL A 188 1.49 30.51 -8.46
N THR A 189 1.81 31.76 -8.84
CA THR A 189 1.93 32.18 -10.25
C THR A 189 3.07 31.45 -10.96
N LYS A 190 4.22 31.33 -10.32
CA LYS A 190 5.40 30.59 -10.82
C LYS A 190 5.13 29.10 -11.05
N HIS A 191 4.29 28.47 -10.23
CA HIS A 191 3.83 27.10 -10.49
C HIS A 191 2.71 27.06 -11.53
N HIS A 192 1.81 28.03 -11.59
CA HIS A 192 0.78 28.13 -12.63
C HIS A 192 1.41 28.20 -14.04
N GLN A 193 2.50 28.97 -14.20
CA GLN A 193 3.35 29.01 -15.40
C GLN A 193 3.95 27.64 -15.80
N GLN A 194 4.03 26.66 -14.89
CA GLN A 194 4.59 25.33 -15.15
C GLN A 194 3.52 24.29 -15.55
N HIS A 195 2.23 24.65 -15.50
CA HIS A 195 1.11 23.72 -15.69
C HIS A 195 0.43 23.83 -17.06
N SER A 196 0.97 24.64 -17.97
CA SER A 196 0.42 24.84 -19.32
C SER A 196 0.14 23.52 -20.05
N GLY A 197 -1.04 23.42 -20.66
CA GLY A 197 -1.55 22.22 -21.31
C GLY A 197 -2.24 21.21 -20.40
N LEU A 198 -2.26 21.41 -19.07
CA LEU A 198 -3.05 20.58 -18.16
C LEU A 198 -4.53 20.97 -18.21
N SER A 199 -5.39 20.01 -18.51
CA SER A 199 -6.83 20.19 -18.41
C SER A 199 -7.30 20.37 -16.95
N PRO A 200 -8.49 20.94 -16.70
CA PRO A 200 -9.08 21.01 -15.36
C PRO A 200 -9.11 19.66 -14.63
N ALA A 201 -9.52 18.60 -15.32
CA ALA A 201 -9.58 17.25 -14.79
C ALA A 201 -8.19 16.67 -14.41
N GLN A 202 -7.15 17.00 -15.18
CA GLN A 202 -5.77 16.61 -14.87
C GLN A 202 -5.20 17.42 -13.71
N SER A 203 -5.49 18.71 -13.65
CA SER A 203 -5.06 19.62 -12.58
C SER A 203 -5.68 19.20 -11.25
N GLU A 204 -6.97 18.87 -11.23
CA GLU A 204 -7.67 18.30 -10.07
C GLU A 204 -7.11 16.95 -9.66
N PHE A 205 -6.83 16.04 -10.61
CA PHE A 205 -6.21 14.76 -10.31
C PHE A 205 -4.80 14.92 -9.71
N ASN A 206 -4.02 15.88 -10.19
CA ASN A 206 -2.71 16.23 -9.62
C ASN A 206 -2.86 16.84 -8.22
N TYR A 207 -3.84 17.72 -8.00
CA TYR A 207 -4.19 18.22 -6.67
C TYR A 207 -4.49 17.06 -5.69
N LEU A 208 -5.32 16.09 -6.08
CA LEU A 208 -5.61 14.91 -5.25
C LEU A 208 -4.34 14.09 -4.97
N ASN A 209 -3.48 13.90 -5.98
CA ASN A 209 -2.23 13.15 -5.85
C ASN A 209 -1.18 13.82 -4.96
N THR A 210 -1.19 15.16 -4.87
CA THR A 210 -0.37 15.92 -3.93
C THR A 210 -1.02 15.95 -2.54
N ALA A 211 -2.31 16.28 -2.43
CA ALA A 211 -3.00 16.44 -1.14
C ALA A 211 -3.06 15.15 -0.31
N ARG A 212 -3.06 13.97 -0.96
CA ARG A 212 -3.01 12.66 -0.26
C ARG A 212 -1.71 12.37 0.49
N THR A 213 -0.68 13.21 0.36
CA THR A 213 0.59 13.06 1.09
C THR A 213 0.62 13.83 2.42
N LEU A 214 -0.39 14.67 2.70
CA LEU A 214 -0.50 15.43 3.93
C LEU A 214 -0.84 14.51 5.13
N GLU A 215 -0.21 14.73 6.28
CA GLU A 215 -0.26 13.81 7.45
C GLU A 215 -1.68 13.55 8.00
N LEU A 216 -2.59 14.53 7.85
CA LEU A 216 -3.98 14.44 8.30
C LEU A 216 -4.98 14.18 7.14
N TYR A 217 -4.49 13.78 5.95
CA TYR A 217 -5.35 13.40 4.84
C TYR A 217 -6.25 12.21 5.22
N GLY A 218 -7.57 12.40 5.13
CA GLY A 218 -8.54 11.35 5.38
C GLY A 218 -8.62 10.86 6.84
N VAL A 219 -8.19 11.67 7.80
CA VAL A 219 -8.20 11.32 9.23
C VAL A 219 -9.42 11.93 9.94
N GLU A 220 -10.36 11.09 10.40
CA GLU A 220 -11.44 11.53 11.31
C GLU A 220 -10.90 11.57 12.75
N LEU A 221 -10.64 12.79 13.26
CA LEU A 221 -10.07 13.02 14.60
C LEU A 221 -11.14 13.06 15.69
N HIS A 222 -10.93 12.30 16.77
CA HIS A 222 -11.76 12.28 17.97
C HIS A 222 -10.91 12.61 19.22
N TYR A 223 -11.29 13.62 19.99
CA TYR A 223 -10.61 13.93 21.25
C TYR A 223 -10.79 12.81 22.30
N ALA A 224 -9.69 12.47 22.97
CA ALA A 224 -9.62 11.49 24.04
C ALA A 224 -8.55 11.88 25.07
N ARG A 225 -8.42 11.07 26.11
CA ARG A 225 -7.26 11.06 27.02
C ARG A 225 -6.72 9.64 27.14
N ASP A 226 -5.43 9.51 27.37
CA ASP A 226 -4.78 8.20 27.56
C ASP A 226 -5.00 7.65 29.00
N GLN A 227 -4.15 6.69 29.40
CA GLN A 227 -4.15 6.12 30.76
C GLN A 227 -3.46 7.03 31.79
N SER A 228 -2.60 7.95 31.36
CA SER A 228 -1.98 9.01 32.19
C SER A 228 -2.90 10.25 32.36
N ASN A 229 -4.08 10.24 31.73
CA ASN A 229 -4.97 11.39 31.58
C ASN A 229 -4.35 12.55 30.77
N THR A 230 -3.30 12.29 29.97
CA THR A 230 -2.78 13.21 28.96
C THR A 230 -3.78 13.36 27.81
N GLU A 231 -3.96 14.58 27.31
CA GLU A 231 -4.87 14.86 26.20
C GLU A 231 -4.28 14.45 24.85
N ILE A 232 -5.10 13.78 24.03
CA ILE A 232 -4.72 13.18 22.75
C ILE A 232 -5.89 13.26 21.75
N LEU A 233 -5.58 13.12 20.47
CA LEU A 233 -6.57 12.91 19.41
C LEU A 233 -6.41 11.50 18.84
N ILE A 234 -7.49 10.71 18.85
CA ILE A 234 -7.58 9.43 18.16
C ILE A 234 -8.08 9.69 16.75
N GLY A 235 -7.21 9.57 15.76
CA GLY A 235 -7.56 9.60 14.35
C GLY A 235 -8.01 8.23 13.85
N VAL A 236 -9.02 8.20 13.00
CA VAL A 236 -9.41 7.02 12.22
C VAL A 236 -9.15 7.31 10.74
N MET A 237 -8.46 6.41 10.05
CA MET A 237 -8.14 6.56 8.63
C MET A 237 -8.26 5.22 7.87
N SER A 238 -8.07 5.25 6.55
CA SER A 238 -8.12 4.06 5.69
C SER A 238 -7.15 2.94 6.10
N ALA A 239 -5.97 3.28 6.64
CA ALA A 239 -4.96 2.32 7.07
C ALA A 239 -5.15 1.74 8.49
N GLY A 240 -5.81 2.45 9.40
CA GLY A 240 -5.89 2.05 10.81
C GLY A 240 -6.43 3.12 11.76
N ILE A 241 -6.17 2.92 13.05
CA ILE A 241 -6.33 3.92 14.11
C ILE A 241 -4.98 4.57 14.36
N VAL A 242 -4.93 5.88 14.52
CA VAL A 242 -3.71 6.67 14.77
C VAL A 242 -3.92 7.51 16.02
N VAL A 243 -2.87 7.73 16.81
CA VAL A 243 -2.92 8.63 17.98
C VAL A 243 -2.00 9.81 17.75
N TYR A 244 -2.52 11.01 18.00
CA TYR A 244 -1.81 12.27 17.89
C TYR A 244 -1.77 12.99 19.24
N LYS A 245 -0.67 13.72 19.50
CA LYS A 245 -0.52 14.67 20.61
C LYS A 245 -0.04 15.98 20.01
N ASN A 246 -0.68 17.10 20.35
CA ASN A 246 -0.42 18.42 19.74
C ASN A 246 -0.43 18.40 18.19
N ARG A 247 -1.37 17.64 17.60
CA ARG A 247 -1.48 17.30 16.16
C ARG A 247 -0.32 16.51 15.54
N VAL A 248 0.75 16.20 16.26
CA VAL A 248 1.85 15.31 15.81
C VAL A 248 1.48 13.85 16.05
N ARG A 249 1.68 12.96 15.07
CA ARG A 249 1.44 11.51 15.23
C ARG A 249 2.44 10.90 16.22
N ILE A 250 1.93 10.31 17.29
CA ILE A 250 2.73 9.59 18.32
C ILE A 250 2.59 8.07 18.23
N ASN A 251 1.52 7.52 17.65
CA ASN A 251 1.35 6.08 17.51
C ASN A 251 0.44 5.71 16.32
N CYS A 252 0.65 4.53 15.73
CA CYS A 252 -0.17 4.02 14.63
C CYS A 252 -0.50 2.54 14.84
N PHE A 253 -1.78 2.20 14.73
CA PHE A 253 -2.32 0.86 14.86
C PHE A 253 -3.04 0.47 13.55
N PRO A 254 -2.30 -0.11 12.58
CA PRO A 254 -2.87 -0.58 11.33
C PRO A 254 -4.02 -1.57 11.58
N TRP A 255 -5.05 -1.57 10.74
CA TRP A 255 -6.22 -2.46 10.92
C TRP A 255 -5.84 -3.93 11.12
N LEU A 256 -4.77 -4.39 10.44
CA LEU A 256 -4.24 -5.75 10.54
C LEU A 256 -3.59 -6.10 11.89
N LYS A 257 -3.15 -5.11 12.69
CA LYS A 257 -2.66 -5.33 14.07
C LYS A 257 -3.79 -5.34 15.11
N ILE A 258 -5.02 -4.97 14.76
CA ILE A 258 -6.14 -4.87 15.71
C ILE A 258 -6.94 -6.18 15.69
N VAL A 259 -7.09 -6.83 16.86
CA VAL A 259 -7.97 -8.00 17.04
C VAL A 259 -9.42 -7.55 17.22
N LYS A 260 -9.65 -6.55 18.08
CA LYS A 260 -10.98 -6.21 18.57
C LYS A 260 -11.04 -4.74 19.01
N ILE A 261 -12.14 -4.09 18.64
CA ILE A 261 -12.45 -2.73 19.06
C ILE A 261 -13.73 -2.77 19.86
N SER A 262 -13.67 -2.31 21.12
CA SER A 262 -14.80 -2.36 22.04
C SER A 262 -14.85 -1.11 22.91
N PHE A 263 -15.95 -0.92 23.64
CA PHE A 263 -16.07 0.22 24.55
C PHE A 263 -16.99 -0.09 25.73
N LYS A 264 -16.72 0.54 26.88
CA LYS A 264 -17.50 0.43 28.12
C LYS A 264 -17.67 1.83 28.72
N CYS A 265 -18.91 2.28 28.87
CA CYS A 265 -19.24 3.63 29.35
C CYS A 265 -18.52 4.74 28.54
N LYS A 266 -17.49 5.39 29.09
CA LYS A 266 -16.66 6.40 28.40
C LYS A 266 -15.30 5.87 27.91
N GLN A 267 -14.98 4.61 28.20
CA GLN A 267 -13.69 4.01 27.89
C GLN A 267 -13.76 3.27 26.54
N PHE A 268 -12.88 3.65 25.63
CA PHE A 268 -12.66 3.01 24.34
C PHE A 268 -11.46 2.06 24.45
N PHE A 269 -11.55 0.87 23.86
CA PHE A 269 -10.52 -0.17 23.97
C PHE A 269 -10.14 -0.72 22.59
N VAL A 270 -8.84 -0.68 22.29
CA VAL A 270 -8.22 -1.33 21.14
C VAL A 270 -7.40 -2.50 21.66
N GLN A 271 -7.85 -3.73 21.38
CA GLN A 271 -7.08 -4.95 21.65
C GLN A 271 -6.22 -5.23 20.43
N LEU A 272 -4.90 -5.14 20.60
CA LEU A 272 -3.94 -5.46 19.55
C LEU A 272 -3.67 -6.97 19.50
N ARG A 273 -3.11 -7.43 18.39
CA ARG A 273 -2.59 -8.80 18.25
C ARG A 273 -1.37 -8.93 19.15
N ARG A 274 -1.42 -9.90 20.06
CA ARG A 274 -0.30 -10.28 20.93
C ARG A 274 0.92 -10.60 20.07
N GLU A 275 2.04 -9.92 20.32
CA GLU A 275 3.30 -10.24 19.65
C GLU A 275 4.04 -11.35 20.42
N VAL A 276 4.90 -12.13 19.75
CA VAL A 276 5.34 -13.45 20.24
C VAL A 276 6.00 -13.39 21.63
N ASN A 277 6.74 -12.31 21.90
CA ASN A 277 7.48 -12.11 23.15
C ASN A 277 6.64 -11.45 24.26
N GLU A 278 5.40 -11.03 23.99
CA GLU A 278 4.53 -10.42 25.00
C GLU A 278 3.81 -11.50 25.83
N THR A 279 3.91 -11.44 27.16
CA THR A 279 3.21 -12.36 28.07
C THR A 279 1.78 -11.91 28.43
N ARG A 280 1.33 -10.76 27.92
CA ARG A 280 0.04 -10.13 28.24
C ARG A 280 -0.66 -9.66 26.97
N GLU A 281 -2.00 -9.57 27.01
CA GLU A 281 -2.75 -8.92 25.92
C GLU A 281 -2.50 -7.40 25.95
N MET A 282 -2.00 -6.83 24.85
CA MET A 282 -1.85 -5.39 24.71
C MET A 282 -3.22 -4.71 24.47
N LEU A 283 -3.95 -4.50 25.56
CA LEU A 283 -5.26 -3.84 25.58
C LEU A 283 -5.12 -2.34 25.86
N LEU A 284 -5.17 -1.53 24.80
CA LEU A 284 -5.05 -0.08 24.90
C LEU A 284 -6.38 0.56 25.28
N GLY A 285 -6.46 1.03 26.53
CA GLY A 285 -7.60 1.80 27.05
C GLY A 285 -7.44 3.31 26.88
N PHE A 286 -8.48 3.97 26.36
CA PHE A 286 -8.56 5.42 26.16
C PHE A 286 -9.84 6.00 26.77
N ASN A 287 -9.75 7.16 27.42
CA ASN A 287 -10.85 7.84 28.10
C ASN A 287 -11.46 8.92 27.19
N MET A 288 -12.68 8.71 26.71
CA MET A 288 -13.42 9.70 25.92
C MET A 288 -14.18 10.68 26.82
N VAL A 289 -14.50 11.87 26.32
CA VAL A 289 -15.29 12.88 27.06
C VAL A 289 -16.64 12.35 27.57
N ASN A 290 -17.32 11.49 26.80
CA ASN A 290 -18.60 10.88 27.19
C ASN A 290 -18.91 9.62 26.36
N TYR A 291 -19.96 8.89 26.77
CA TYR A 291 -20.45 7.68 26.09
C TYR A 291 -20.82 7.90 24.61
N ARG A 292 -21.33 9.09 24.24
CA ARG A 292 -21.69 9.39 22.84
C ARG A 292 -20.45 9.51 21.96
N ALA A 293 -19.45 10.29 22.40
CA ALA A 293 -18.16 10.40 21.70
C ALA A 293 -17.49 9.02 21.55
N CYS A 294 -17.49 8.22 22.61
CA CYS A 294 -16.95 6.85 22.61
C CYS A 294 -17.68 5.93 21.62
N LYS A 295 -19.02 5.99 21.59
CA LYS A 295 -19.86 5.24 20.64
C LYS A 295 -19.73 5.75 19.20
N ASN A 296 -19.45 7.03 19.00
CA ASN A 296 -19.19 7.61 17.69
C ASN A 296 -17.86 7.11 17.14
N LEU A 297 -16.76 7.25 17.89
CA LEU A 297 -15.44 6.68 17.53
C LEU A 297 -15.54 5.18 17.20
N TRP A 298 -16.21 4.38 18.05
CA TRP A 298 -16.44 2.96 17.77
C TRP A 298 -17.22 2.71 16.46
N LYS A 299 -18.23 3.54 16.14
CA LYS A 299 -18.91 3.47 14.83
C LYS A 299 -17.93 3.82 13.70
N THR A 300 -17.23 4.94 13.79
CA THR A 300 -16.27 5.40 12.78
C THR A 300 -15.23 4.32 12.48
N CYS A 301 -14.66 3.65 13.50
CA CYS A 301 -13.75 2.52 13.30
C CYS A 301 -14.41 1.31 12.62
N VAL A 302 -15.61 0.90 13.05
CA VAL A 302 -16.33 -0.23 12.42
C VAL A 302 -16.69 0.09 10.96
N GLU A 303 -17.07 1.32 10.66
CA GLU A 303 -17.39 1.77 9.31
C GLU A 303 -16.13 1.81 8.42
N HIS A 304 -15.04 2.43 8.88
CA HIS A 304 -13.77 2.48 8.14
C HIS A 304 -13.15 1.11 7.92
N HIS A 305 -13.10 0.26 8.96
CA HIS A 305 -12.63 -1.12 8.81
C HIS A 305 -13.48 -1.89 7.79
N THR A 306 -14.82 -1.80 7.89
CA THR A 306 -15.71 -2.50 6.94
C THR A 306 -15.49 -2.01 5.51
N PHE A 307 -15.33 -0.69 5.32
CA PHE A 307 -15.15 -0.11 4.00
C PHE A 307 -13.79 -0.47 3.37
N PHE A 308 -12.69 -0.31 4.11
CA PHE A 308 -11.32 -0.43 3.57
C PHE A 308 -10.65 -1.80 3.74
N ARG A 309 -11.23 -2.75 4.50
CA ARG A 309 -10.60 -4.06 4.78
C ARG A 309 -11.39 -5.30 4.39
N LEU A 310 -12.66 -5.18 4.00
CA LEU A 310 -13.51 -6.33 3.65
C LEU A 310 -13.97 -6.26 2.18
N ASP A 311 -14.04 -7.41 1.51
CA ASP A 311 -14.58 -7.49 0.14
C ASP A 311 -16.11 -7.33 0.09
N ARG A 312 -16.79 -7.56 1.24
CA ARG A 312 -18.24 -7.41 1.42
C ARG A 312 -18.57 -7.13 2.88
N PRO A 313 -19.65 -6.41 3.21
CA PRO A 313 -20.09 -6.24 4.59
C PRO A 313 -20.44 -7.59 5.23
N VAL A 314 -20.08 -7.79 6.51
CA VAL A 314 -20.37 -9.05 7.22
C VAL A 314 -21.88 -9.26 7.34
N PRO A 315 -22.45 -10.39 6.85
CA PRO A 315 -23.87 -10.67 6.97
C PRO A 315 -24.36 -10.71 8.43
N PRO A 316 -25.61 -10.31 8.70
CA PRO A 316 -26.18 -10.44 10.05
C PRO A 316 -26.40 -11.92 10.38
N GLN A 317 -25.51 -12.50 11.20
CA GLN A 317 -25.66 -13.85 11.75
C GLN A 317 -27.02 -14.04 12.43
N LYS A 318 -27.84 -14.94 11.89
CA LYS A 318 -29.16 -15.31 12.43
C LYS A 318 -29.03 -16.31 13.59
N ASN A 319 -28.30 -15.94 14.65
CA ASN A 319 -28.24 -16.77 15.85
C ASN A 319 -29.63 -16.75 16.53
N PHE A 320 -30.31 -17.91 16.55
CA PHE A 320 -31.68 -18.04 17.06
C PHE A 320 -31.89 -17.42 18.47
N PHE A 321 -30.89 -17.52 19.34
CA PHE A 321 -30.92 -16.99 20.71
C PHE A 321 -30.76 -15.46 20.81
N ALA A 322 -30.37 -14.75 19.74
CA ALA A 322 -30.16 -13.30 19.76
C ALA A 322 -31.43 -12.47 20.04
N HIS A 323 -32.61 -13.08 19.93
CA HIS A 323 -33.88 -12.46 20.28
C HIS A 323 -34.09 -12.32 21.80
N TYR A 324 -33.48 -13.18 22.61
CA TYR A 324 -33.66 -13.18 24.07
C TYR A 324 -32.62 -12.35 24.82
N PHE A 325 -31.37 -12.31 24.33
CA PHE A 325 -30.29 -11.53 24.96
C PHE A 325 -29.47 -10.74 23.92
N THR A 326 -29.80 -9.45 23.72
CA THR A 326 -28.98 -8.52 22.91
C THR A 326 -28.40 -7.38 23.76
N LEU A 327 -27.47 -7.73 24.66
CA LEU A 327 -26.68 -6.77 25.44
C LEU A 327 -25.54 -6.18 24.58
N GLY A 328 -25.89 -5.37 23.57
CA GLY A 328 -24.91 -4.85 22.61
C GLY A 328 -25.42 -3.75 21.68
N SER A 329 -24.50 -3.14 20.93
CA SER A 329 -24.83 -2.10 19.94
C SER A 329 -25.44 -2.72 18.69
N LYS A 330 -26.74 -2.49 18.44
CA LYS A 330 -27.45 -2.96 17.23
C LYS A 330 -27.05 -2.24 15.93
N PHE A 331 -25.91 -1.54 15.91
CA PHE A 331 -25.40 -0.86 14.72
C PHE A 331 -24.68 -1.86 13.81
N ARG A 332 -24.87 -1.70 12.50
CA ARG A 332 -24.15 -2.41 11.43
C ARG A 332 -23.79 -1.41 10.34
N TYR A 333 -22.67 -1.64 9.66
CA TYR A 333 -22.34 -0.92 8.43
C TYR A 333 -23.40 -1.20 7.35
N CYS A 334 -23.61 -0.24 6.46
CA CYS A 334 -24.60 -0.30 5.39
C CYS A 334 -24.11 0.58 4.22
N GLY A 335 -23.98 -0.02 3.04
CA GLY A 335 -23.25 0.54 1.90
C GLY A 335 -22.40 -0.57 1.24
N ARG A 336 -21.66 -0.22 0.18
CA ARG A 336 -20.65 -1.08 -0.45
C ARG A 336 -19.28 -0.87 0.19
N THR A 337 -18.42 -1.88 0.17
CA THR A 337 -17.01 -1.70 0.57
C THR A 337 -16.20 -1.04 -0.57
N GLU A 338 -14.97 -0.57 -0.31
CA GLU A 338 -14.14 0.10 -1.31
C GLU A 338 -13.97 -0.77 -2.57
N VAL A 339 -13.76 -2.08 -2.41
CA VAL A 339 -13.67 -3.07 -3.50
C VAL A 339 -14.94 -3.08 -4.35
N GLN A 340 -16.11 -3.10 -3.70
CA GLN A 340 -17.41 -3.10 -4.37
C GLN A 340 -17.76 -1.75 -5.01
N SER A 341 -17.38 -0.63 -4.40
CA SER A 341 -17.59 0.73 -4.94
C SER A 341 -16.71 0.99 -6.16
N VAL A 342 -15.43 0.59 -6.13
CA VAL A 342 -14.51 0.68 -7.28
C VAL A 342 -15.02 -0.19 -8.44
N GLN A 343 -15.52 -1.40 -8.17
CA GLN A 343 -16.08 -2.26 -9.21
C GLN A 343 -17.37 -1.67 -9.80
N TYR A 344 -18.28 -1.20 -8.96
CA TYR A 344 -19.52 -0.55 -9.40
C TYR A 344 -19.25 0.73 -10.22
N GLY A 345 -18.27 1.54 -9.83
CA GLY A 345 -17.84 2.72 -10.58
C GLY A 345 -17.35 2.37 -12.00
N LYS A 346 -16.69 1.23 -12.19
CA LYS A 346 -16.25 0.74 -13.51
C LYS A 346 -17.40 0.28 -14.40
N GLU A 347 -18.43 -0.32 -13.80
CA GLU A 347 -19.60 -0.88 -14.47
C GLU A 347 -20.72 0.11 -14.75
N LYS A 348 -20.86 1.16 -13.91
CA LYS A 348 -22.01 2.08 -13.91
C LYS A 348 -21.64 3.57 -13.91
N GLY A 349 -20.39 3.93 -13.66
CA GLY A 349 -19.97 5.34 -13.59
C GLY A 349 -20.11 6.06 -14.93
N ILE A 350 -20.58 7.31 -14.87
CA ILE A 350 -20.81 8.17 -16.02
C ILE A 350 -19.47 8.83 -16.39
N LYS A 351 -18.72 8.18 -17.29
CA LYS A 351 -17.36 8.60 -17.67
C LYS A 351 -17.33 9.97 -18.33
N ASP A 352 -18.22 10.18 -19.30
CA ASP A 352 -18.26 11.37 -20.15
C ASP A 352 -19.25 12.44 -19.63
N ARG A 353 -19.39 12.55 -18.31
CA ARG A 353 -20.31 13.53 -17.69
C ARG A 353 -19.75 14.94 -17.85
N VAL A 354 -20.40 15.76 -18.67
CA VAL A 354 -20.20 17.21 -18.69
C VAL A 354 -20.86 17.83 -17.46
N PHE A 355 -20.13 18.64 -16.70
CA PHE A 355 -20.64 19.41 -15.57
C PHE A 355 -19.93 20.77 -15.48
N ALA A 356 -20.61 21.77 -14.91
CA ALA A 356 -20.00 23.06 -14.62
C ALA A 356 -19.12 22.97 -13.36
N ARG A 357 -17.91 23.53 -13.44
CA ARG A 357 -17.03 23.73 -12.28
C ARG A 357 -17.42 25.03 -11.58
N SER A 358 -17.64 24.95 -10.28
CA SER A 358 -17.97 26.09 -9.43
C SER A 358 -16.69 26.88 -9.10
N PRO A 359 -16.63 28.20 -9.39
CA PRO A 359 -15.43 28.99 -9.22
C PRO A 359 -15.14 29.32 -7.73
N SER A 360 -13.89 29.65 -7.45
CA SER A 360 -13.50 30.32 -6.21
C SER A 360 -14.33 31.59 -5.99
N LYS A 361 -15.04 31.68 -4.86
CA LYS A 361 -15.82 32.87 -4.51
C LYS A 361 -14.88 33.91 -3.86
N PRO A 362 -14.84 35.16 -4.36
CA PRO A 362 -14.12 36.24 -3.70
C PRO A 362 -14.68 36.54 -2.30
N LEU A 363 -13.86 37.15 -1.43
CA LEU A 363 -14.22 37.47 -0.06
C LEU A 363 -15.31 38.57 0.00
N ALA A 364 -16.58 38.17 0.05
CA ALA A 364 -17.71 39.08 0.21
C ALA A 364 -17.58 39.88 1.52
N ARG A 365 -17.62 41.22 1.43
CA ARG A 365 -17.50 42.11 2.61
C ARG A 365 -18.59 41.81 3.65
N LYS A 366 -18.16 41.65 4.90
CA LYS A 366 -19.00 41.49 6.10
C LYS A 366 -20.20 42.44 6.08
N LEU A 367 -21.40 41.86 6.00
CA LEU A 367 -22.67 42.56 6.16
C LEU A 367 -23.49 41.80 7.21
N MET A 368 -23.64 42.39 8.40
CA MET A 368 -24.28 41.75 9.57
C MET A 368 -25.77 41.52 9.30
N GLY A 369 -26.18 40.29 8.99
CA GLY A 369 -27.48 40.05 8.35
C GLY A 369 -28.14 38.67 8.52
N GLY A 370 -27.91 37.96 9.63
CA GLY A 370 -28.71 36.78 10.02
C GLY A 370 -28.20 35.41 9.54
N THR A 371 -28.37 34.40 10.39
CA THR A 371 -27.87 33.00 10.22
C THR A 371 -26.39 32.90 9.86
N ASP A 372 -25.54 32.94 10.88
CA ASP A 372 -24.08 32.86 10.75
C ASP A 372 -23.61 31.43 10.42
N TRP A 373 -23.55 31.12 9.13
CA TRP A 373 -23.04 29.85 8.63
C TRP A 373 -21.51 29.70 8.73
N GLU A 374 -20.75 30.78 8.98
CA GLU A 374 -19.29 30.66 9.19
C GLU A 374 -18.99 29.92 10.52
N ALA A 375 -19.87 30.03 11.52
CA ALA A 375 -19.75 29.31 12.79
C ALA A 375 -19.70 27.77 12.60
N VAL A 376 -20.45 27.24 11.63
CA VAL A 376 -20.43 25.80 11.29
C VAL A 376 -19.06 25.37 10.74
N SER A 377 -18.31 26.29 10.15
CA SER A 377 -16.95 26.04 9.64
C SER A 377 -15.84 26.34 10.66
N ARG A 378 -16.11 27.12 11.72
CA ARG A 378 -15.10 27.52 12.74
C ARG A 378 -15.02 26.59 13.96
N ASN A 379 -15.93 25.63 14.13
CA ASN A 379 -15.93 24.71 15.27
C ASN A 379 -14.82 23.63 15.19
N SER A 380 -13.55 24.05 15.29
CA SER A 380 -12.37 23.18 15.26
C SER A 380 -11.21 23.74 16.11
N LEU A 381 -11.37 23.67 17.44
CA LEU A 381 -10.33 23.86 18.47
C LEU A 381 -9.43 25.10 18.30
N SER A 382 -9.89 26.24 18.81
CA SER A 382 -9.06 27.42 19.10
C SER A 382 -8.32 27.26 20.43
N ASP A 383 -7.00 27.47 20.43
CA ASP A 383 -6.16 27.48 21.63
C ASP A 383 -6.38 28.77 22.46
N GLU A 384 -7.38 28.76 23.36
CA GLU A 384 -7.57 29.86 24.31
C GLU A 384 -8.22 29.37 25.63
N ARG A 385 -7.41 28.77 26.53
CA ARG A 385 -7.83 28.59 27.94
C ARG A 385 -6.73 28.43 28.99
N LEU A 386 -5.81 29.40 29.05
CA LEU A 386 -5.07 29.71 30.28
C LEU A 386 -5.31 31.16 30.70
N GLU A 387 -6.40 31.40 31.44
CA GLU A 387 -6.48 32.57 32.32
C GLU A 387 -7.34 32.26 33.56
N THR A 388 -7.05 32.95 34.65
CA THR A 388 -7.41 32.51 36.01
C THR A 388 -8.84 32.86 36.44
N GLN A 389 -9.39 32.06 37.35
CA GLN A 389 -10.71 32.32 37.93
C GLN A 389 -10.71 33.54 38.86
N SER A 390 -11.62 34.48 38.63
CA SER A 390 -12.10 35.43 39.64
C SER A 390 -13.62 35.37 39.73
N LEU A 391 -14.16 35.34 40.95
CA LEU A 391 -15.56 35.03 41.25
C LEU A 391 -16.50 36.23 40.97
N PRO A 392 -17.68 36.01 40.34
CA PRO A 392 -18.76 37.00 40.33
C PRO A 392 -19.52 37.02 41.66
N THR A 393 -19.68 38.19 42.26
CA THR A 393 -20.50 38.40 43.46
C THR A 393 -22.00 38.31 43.16
N ARG A 394 -22.82 37.99 44.17
CA ARG A 394 -24.28 37.80 44.06
C ARG A 394 -25.07 39.12 43.94
N SER A 395 -26.33 38.97 43.49
CA SER A 395 -27.58 39.71 43.88
C SER A 395 -28.31 40.36 42.66
N PRO A 396 -29.60 40.77 42.77
CA PRO A 396 -30.72 39.90 42.36
C PRO A 396 -31.69 40.55 41.32
N PRO A 397 -32.68 39.81 40.78
CA PRO A 397 -33.47 40.26 39.62
C PRO A 397 -34.72 41.11 39.95
N GLY A 398 -35.12 41.94 38.98
CA GLY A 398 -36.40 42.67 38.93
C GLY A 398 -36.88 42.89 37.49
N THR A 399 -38.18 43.03 37.29
CA THR A 399 -38.89 43.17 35.98
C THR A 399 -39.68 44.49 35.94
N PRO A 400 -40.47 44.87 34.90
CA PRO A 400 -40.62 44.39 33.50
C PRO A 400 -40.61 45.52 32.42
N ASN A 401 -40.78 45.15 31.14
CA ASN A 401 -41.40 45.86 29.97
C ASN A 401 -41.64 47.40 29.97
N HIS A 402 -41.32 48.10 28.85
CA HIS A 402 -42.34 48.67 27.91
C HIS A 402 -41.82 49.46 26.67
N ARG A 403 -42.55 49.29 25.54
CA ARG A 403 -42.92 50.21 24.42
C ARG A 403 -41.94 51.21 23.72
N ASN A 404 -41.89 51.06 22.40
CA ASN A 404 -42.02 52.03 21.28
C ASN A 404 -41.91 53.57 21.49
N SER A 405 -41.06 54.19 20.65
CA SER A 405 -41.35 55.39 19.82
C SER A 405 -40.27 55.49 18.70
N PHE A 406 -40.52 55.59 17.38
CA PHE A 406 -41.26 56.56 16.53
C PHE A 406 -40.40 57.71 15.96
N ILE A 407 -40.82 58.25 14.80
CA ILE A 407 -40.28 59.39 13.99
C ILE A 407 -39.19 59.01 12.96
N GLN A 408 -39.10 59.57 11.74
CA GLN A 408 -40.09 59.93 10.68
C GLN A 408 -39.36 60.19 9.34
N GLU A 409 -40.10 60.35 8.22
CA GLU A 409 -39.65 60.79 6.88
C GLU A 409 -38.78 59.77 6.10
N GLY A 410 -38.76 59.67 4.77
CA GLY A 410 -39.45 60.36 3.66
C GLY A 410 -38.53 60.27 2.42
N THR A 411 -38.89 59.80 1.21
CA THR A 411 -40.16 59.87 0.47
C THR A 411 -40.25 58.71 -0.56
N ARG A 412 -41.43 58.36 -1.08
CA ARG A 412 -41.63 57.36 -2.15
C ARG A 412 -41.47 57.95 -3.56
N MET A 413 -41.07 57.12 -4.54
CA MET A 413 -41.74 57.05 -5.85
C MET A 413 -41.52 55.69 -6.55
N ARG A 414 -42.49 55.27 -7.36
CA ARG A 414 -42.49 54.12 -8.30
C ARG A 414 -43.60 54.39 -9.32
N PRO A 415 -43.45 54.07 -10.62
CA PRO A 415 -44.27 52.99 -11.17
C PRO A 415 -43.49 52.13 -12.21
N SER A 416 -44.12 51.73 -13.31
CA SER A 416 -43.82 50.52 -14.08
C SER A 416 -43.82 50.68 -15.62
N SER A 417 -43.59 49.54 -16.29
CA SER A 417 -44.27 49.02 -17.50
C SER A 417 -43.84 49.43 -18.94
N VAL A 418 -43.42 48.38 -19.68
CA VAL A 418 -43.83 48.00 -21.06
C VAL A 418 -43.39 48.86 -22.26
N GLY A 419 -42.78 48.23 -23.29
CA GLY A 419 -42.62 48.84 -24.63
C GLY A 419 -41.84 48.01 -25.66
N HIS A 420 -42.56 47.49 -26.67
CA HIS A 420 -42.13 46.80 -27.91
C HIS A 420 -40.87 47.32 -28.65
N LEU A 421 -40.15 46.41 -29.35
CA LEU A 421 -40.25 46.26 -30.82
C LEU A 421 -39.50 45.01 -31.36
N VAL A 422 -39.93 44.50 -32.52
CA VAL A 422 -39.35 43.36 -33.25
C VAL A 422 -39.56 43.56 -34.77
N ASP A 423 -38.62 43.00 -35.55
CA ASP A 423 -38.75 42.44 -36.92
C ASP A 423 -38.00 43.16 -38.06
N HIS A 424 -37.32 42.36 -38.91
CA HIS A 424 -37.41 42.44 -40.38
C HIS A 424 -36.65 41.29 -41.09
N VAL A 425 -37.43 40.30 -41.54
CA VAL A 425 -37.17 39.22 -42.53
C VAL A 425 -36.90 39.80 -43.95
N ILE A 426 -36.09 39.27 -44.89
CA ILE A 426 -34.97 38.28 -45.07
C ILE A 426 -34.55 38.37 -46.58
N HIS A 427 -33.35 37.92 -47.06
CA HIS A 427 -33.21 37.14 -48.34
C HIS A 427 -31.79 36.70 -48.82
N ALA A 428 -31.80 35.57 -49.53
CA ALA A 428 -30.99 35.14 -50.70
C ALA A 428 -29.61 34.42 -50.55
N SER A 429 -29.57 33.20 -51.11
CA SER A 429 -28.41 32.48 -51.69
C SER A 429 -28.70 32.27 -53.21
N PRO A 430 -27.76 31.85 -54.09
CA PRO A 430 -27.40 30.40 -54.19
C PRO A 430 -26.01 30.04 -54.80
N SER A 431 -25.57 28.77 -54.63
CA SER A 431 -25.17 27.83 -55.72
C SER A 431 -24.25 26.68 -55.24
N LEU A 432 -24.33 25.51 -55.90
CA LEU A 432 -23.57 24.26 -55.67
C LEU A 432 -22.76 23.90 -56.95
N PRO A 433 -21.59 23.22 -56.86
CA PRO A 433 -21.53 21.74 -56.96
C PRO A 433 -20.38 21.07 -56.13
N VAL A 434 -20.02 19.79 -56.35
CA VAL A 434 -20.69 18.58 -55.80
C VAL A 434 -19.85 17.27 -56.01
N PHE A 435 -19.94 16.33 -55.06
CA PHE A 435 -19.60 14.88 -55.07
C PHE A 435 -18.14 14.30 -55.00
N SER A 436 -18.02 13.25 -54.15
CA SER A 436 -17.30 11.96 -54.32
C SER A 436 -15.84 11.69 -53.86
N ASN A 437 -15.74 11.07 -52.68
CA ASN A 437 -15.17 9.72 -52.36
C ASN A 437 -13.71 9.27 -52.65
N HIS A 438 -13.14 8.64 -51.59
CA HIS A 438 -12.35 7.38 -51.52
C HIS A 438 -10.80 7.34 -51.41
N LYS A 439 -10.36 6.68 -50.31
CA LYS A 439 -9.30 5.64 -50.13
C LYS A 439 -7.79 5.97 -50.21
N PHE A 440 -7.15 5.77 -49.04
CA PHE A 440 -5.94 4.95 -48.76
C PHE A 440 -4.71 4.92 -49.72
N ALA A 441 -3.59 5.43 -49.18
CA ALA A 441 -2.32 4.72 -48.92
C ALA A 441 -1.15 4.65 -49.95
N SER A 442 0.05 4.89 -49.39
CA SER A 442 1.36 4.23 -49.63
C SER A 442 2.36 4.75 -50.68
N SER A 443 3.56 5.15 -50.17
CA SER A 443 4.93 4.85 -50.69
C SER A 443 5.39 5.44 -52.07
N THR A 444 6.68 5.72 -52.37
CA THR A 444 8.00 5.47 -51.72
C THR A 444 9.13 6.38 -52.30
N GLN A 445 10.32 6.42 -51.65
CA GLN A 445 11.68 6.73 -52.20
C GLN A 445 11.96 8.20 -52.66
N ALA A 446 13.06 8.89 -52.25
CA ALA A 446 14.52 8.78 -52.55
C ALA A 446 14.93 9.64 -53.80
N ASP A 447 16.12 10.26 -53.96
CA ASP A 447 17.47 9.88 -53.48
C ASP A 447 18.58 10.99 -53.58
N SER A 448 19.74 10.79 -52.91
CA SER A 448 21.17 11.19 -53.20
C SER A 448 21.74 12.62 -53.53
N THR A 449 22.55 13.19 -52.58
CA THR A 449 24.01 13.67 -52.58
C THR A 449 24.70 14.41 -53.79
N PRO A 450 26.02 14.87 -53.79
CA PRO A 450 27.13 14.98 -52.80
C PRO A 450 27.96 16.35 -52.77
N SER A 451 29.14 16.37 -52.11
CA SER A 451 30.12 17.49 -51.89
C SER A 451 31.27 17.64 -52.94
N PRO A 452 32.34 18.48 -52.73
CA PRO A 452 33.64 17.97 -52.20
C PRO A 452 34.57 18.97 -51.42
N GLU A 453 35.76 18.48 -51.00
CA GLU A 453 37.05 19.14 -50.59
C GLU A 453 37.59 19.15 -49.12
N THR A 454 38.86 19.57 -48.94
CA THR A 454 39.86 19.23 -47.88
C THR A 454 40.35 20.46 -47.02
N VAL A 455 41.43 20.55 -46.18
CA VAL A 455 42.75 19.89 -45.99
C VAL A 455 43.38 20.04 -44.55
N ASP A 456 44.41 19.22 -44.24
CA ASP A 456 45.58 19.32 -43.32
C ASP A 456 45.54 19.69 -41.80
N GLY A 457 46.24 18.87 -40.97
CA GLY A 457 46.89 19.27 -39.69
C GLY A 457 46.83 18.30 -38.47
N GLN A 458 47.95 17.64 -38.09
CA GLN A 458 48.10 16.78 -36.86
C GLN A 458 49.60 16.42 -36.60
N PRO A 459 50.03 15.74 -35.49
CA PRO A 459 49.70 15.84 -34.06
C PRO A 459 50.96 15.80 -33.11
N PRO A 460 50.77 15.94 -31.77
CA PRO A 460 51.48 15.10 -30.76
C PRO A 460 50.67 14.85 -29.44
N ALA A 461 51.06 14.06 -28.40
CA ALA A 461 51.88 12.83 -28.25
C ALA A 461 51.71 12.25 -26.80
N LEU A 462 52.21 11.03 -26.51
CA LEU A 462 52.23 10.28 -25.21
C LEU A 462 53.44 9.29 -25.20
N PRO A 463 53.77 8.51 -24.13
CA PRO A 463 53.67 8.63 -22.67
C PRO A 463 55.10 8.54 -22.02
N PRO A 464 55.41 7.90 -20.85
CA PRO A 464 55.42 6.42 -20.68
C PRO A 464 55.07 5.87 -19.25
N LYS A 465 55.26 4.56 -19.00
CA LYS A 465 54.97 3.81 -17.74
C LYS A 465 56.23 3.18 -17.11
N GLN A 466 56.27 3.01 -15.78
CA GLN A 466 57.06 2.00 -15.02
C GLN A 466 56.40 1.77 -13.63
N SER A 467 56.69 0.72 -12.83
CA SER A 467 56.80 -0.73 -13.10
C SER A 467 56.56 -1.53 -11.77
N ARG A 468 56.48 -2.87 -11.80
CA ARG A 468 56.18 -3.74 -10.62
C ARG A 468 57.36 -3.90 -9.65
N LYS A 469 57.07 -4.15 -8.36
CA LYS A 469 57.72 -5.22 -7.57
C LYS A 469 56.96 -5.55 -6.26
N ASN A 470 57.00 -6.82 -5.87
CA ASN A 470 56.65 -7.30 -4.53
C ASN A 470 57.96 -7.52 -3.74
N LEU A 471 57.94 -7.37 -2.41
CA LEU A 471 58.41 -8.43 -1.50
C LEU A 471 57.80 -8.28 -0.09
N SER A 472 57.98 -9.31 0.73
CA SER A 472 57.25 -9.61 1.95
C SER A 472 58.05 -9.31 3.24
N GLN A 473 57.41 -9.64 4.38
CA GLN A 473 58.00 -10.22 5.61
C GLN A 473 58.50 -9.31 6.76
N MET A 474 57.91 -9.60 7.93
CA MET A 474 58.56 -9.81 9.25
C MET A 474 59.06 -8.61 10.09
N ILE A 475 59.02 -8.63 11.43
CA ILE A 475 58.23 -9.40 12.44
C ILE A 475 58.50 -8.79 13.86
N GLN A 476 57.63 -9.10 14.84
CA GLN A 476 57.88 -9.09 16.31
C GLN A 476 58.15 -7.79 17.12
N ASP A 477 57.51 -7.79 18.30
CA ASP A 477 58.01 -7.38 19.63
C ASP A 477 58.30 -5.89 19.95
N HIS A 478 58.23 -5.46 21.23
CA HIS A 478 58.01 -6.21 22.48
C HIS A 478 57.05 -5.47 23.45
N SER A 479 56.82 -6.03 24.63
CA SER A 479 55.79 -5.60 25.59
C SER A 479 56.35 -4.95 26.88
N GLN A 480 55.41 -4.56 27.77
CA GLN A 480 55.56 -4.46 29.23
C GLN A 480 56.29 -3.27 29.90
N GLN A 481 55.46 -2.41 30.53
CA GLN A 481 55.29 -2.34 32.01
C GLN A 481 56.16 -1.36 32.85
N SER A 482 55.50 -0.79 33.88
CA SER A 482 56.04 -0.54 35.25
C SER A 482 56.24 0.91 35.80
N LEU A 483 55.16 1.45 36.39
CA LEU A 483 55.06 1.89 37.80
C LEU A 483 55.80 3.14 38.38
N LEU A 484 54.96 4.04 38.94
CA LEU A 484 54.91 4.57 40.34
C LEU A 484 55.51 5.94 40.78
N ASP A 485 54.66 6.60 41.60
CA ASP A 485 54.85 7.41 42.81
C ASP A 485 55.62 8.75 42.83
N ASN A 486 54.87 9.87 42.98
CA ASN A 486 54.52 10.51 44.28
C ASN A 486 53.92 11.93 44.04
N HIS A 487 53.23 12.63 44.97
CA HIS A 487 52.15 12.34 45.94
C HIS A 487 51.73 13.69 46.61
N ILE A 488 50.59 13.72 47.34
CA ILE A 488 50.24 14.62 48.50
C ILE A 488 49.48 15.96 48.27
N ASN A 489 48.24 15.96 48.80
CA ASN A 489 47.43 17.01 49.49
C ASN A 489 46.98 18.30 48.74
N GLU A 490 45.84 18.95 49.04
CA GLU A 490 44.58 18.70 49.81
C GLU A 490 43.56 19.81 49.35
N MET A 491 42.24 19.82 49.53
CA MET A 491 41.34 19.28 50.58
C MET A 491 39.87 19.22 50.06
N TYR A 492 38.98 18.52 50.79
CA TYR A 492 37.50 18.43 50.64
C TYR A 492 36.90 17.40 49.67
N ASP A 493 36.81 16.17 50.20
CA ASP A 493 35.87 15.08 49.90
C ASP A 493 34.37 15.43 50.12
N ILE A 494 33.35 14.63 49.74
CA ILE A 494 33.06 13.65 48.66
C ILE A 494 31.54 13.24 48.85
N PRO A 495 30.78 12.65 47.89
CA PRO A 495 31.08 11.37 47.25
C PRO A 495 30.91 11.32 45.72
N MET A 496 31.86 10.66 45.07
CA MET A 496 31.74 10.20 43.69
C MET A 496 30.74 9.04 43.57
N ALA A 497 30.09 8.93 42.41
CA ALA A 497 29.46 7.69 41.96
C ALA A 497 29.97 7.33 40.56
N THR A 498 31.20 6.80 40.51
CA THR A 498 31.89 6.15 39.37
C THR A 498 32.06 6.95 38.09
N ASP A 499 33.32 7.06 37.63
CA ASP A 499 33.60 7.22 36.21
C ASP A 499 32.90 6.12 35.40
N LYS A 500 32.08 6.55 34.44
CA LYS A 500 31.75 5.76 33.26
C LYS A 500 32.20 6.55 32.05
N SER A 501 32.93 5.90 31.16
CA SER A 501 33.06 6.38 29.79
C SER A 501 31.65 6.56 29.22
N THR A 502 31.26 7.80 28.92
CA THR A 502 29.99 8.09 28.26
C THR A 502 30.08 7.57 26.83
N LEU A 503 29.63 6.33 26.66
CA LEU A 503 29.45 5.71 25.36
C LEU A 503 28.51 6.56 24.50
N ASN A 504 28.70 6.54 23.19
CA ASN A 504 27.79 7.20 22.25
C ASN A 504 26.35 6.67 22.46
N GLY A 505 25.36 7.56 22.46
CA GLY A 505 24.00 7.17 22.80
C GLY A 505 23.02 8.34 22.96
N VAL A 506 21.80 8.01 23.38
CA VAL A 506 20.70 8.97 23.57
C VAL A 506 20.89 9.73 24.88
N VAL A 507 20.94 11.05 24.80
CA VAL A 507 20.90 11.95 25.97
C VAL A 507 19.46 11.97 26.50
N SER A 508 19.28 11.88 27.81
CA SER A 508 17.98 11.58 28.44
C SER A 508 16.88 12.66 28.31
N HIS A 509 17.08 13.70 27.51
CA HIS A 509 16.11 14.73 27.17
C HIS A 509 16.22 15.10 25.67
N ASP A 510 15.10 15.54 25.06
CA ASP A 510 14.98 16.11 23.71
C ASP A 510 15.39 15.26 22.48
N ASN A 511 15.43 13.92 22.61
CA ASN A 511 15.75 12.97 21.53
C ASN A 511 17.10 13.27 20.84
N LEU A 512 18.08 13.79 21.58
CA LEU A 512 19.41 14.09 21.04
C LEU A 512 20.36 12.90 21.23
N VAL A 513 21.22 12.66 20.24
CA VAL A 513 22.23 11.59 20.27
C VAL A 513 23.62 12.21 20.30
N LEU A 514 24.45 11.76 21.24
CA LEU A 514 25.86 12.15 21.33
C LEU A 514 26.71 11.17 20.52
N LEU A 515 27.48 11.68 19.56
CA LEU A 515 28.31 10.92 18.65
C LEU A 515 29.77 11.36 18.76
N LYS A 516 30.63 10.44 19.19
CA LYS A 516 32.09 10.60 19.21
C LYS A 516 32.69 9.84 18.04
N ILE A 517 33.41 10.56 17.16
CA ILE A 517 33.96 10.06 15.90
C ILE A 517 35.47 10.35 15.88
N ARG A 518 36.28 9.34 15.53
CA ARG A 518 37.73 9.51 15.27
C ARG A 518 37.98 9.77 13.78
N PRO A 519 38.97 10.60 13.41
CA PRO A 519 39.35 10.74 12.01
C PRO A 519 39.94 9.43 11.46
N ASP A 520 39.89 9.25 10.14
CA ASP A 520 40.64 8.22 9.43
C ASP A 520 42.16 8.53 9.44
N ASP A 521 42.98 7.61 8.93
CA ASP A 521 44.45 7.76 8.81
C ASP A 521 44.89 8.97 7.94
N SER A 522 43.94 9.64 7.27
CA SER A 522 44.14 10.86 6.48
C SER A 522 43.51 12.11 7.10
N GLY A 523 43.11 12.06 8.37
CA GLY A 523 42.59 13.19 9.13
C GLY A 523 41.13 13.56 8.81
N ARG A 524 40.32 12.66 8.24
CA ARG A 524 38.95 12.95 7.79
C ARG A 524 37.90 12.12 8.51
N PHE A 525 36.73 12.72 8.76
CA PHE A 525 35.59 12.03 9.37
C PHE A 525 34.62 11.39 8.35
N GLY A 526 34.70 11.77 7.07
CA GLY A 526 33.95 11.11 5.98
C GLY A 526 32.50 11.54 5.75
N PHE A 527 32.04 12.64 6.36
CA PHE A 527 30.73 13.23 6.12
C PHE A 527 30.81 14.69 5.66
N ASN A 528 29.76 15.16 4.98
CA ASN A 528 29.58 16.55 4.58
C ASN A 528 28.42 17.18 5.36
N VAL A 529 28.44 18.51 5.52
CA VAL A 529 27.33 19.30 6.08
C VAL A 529 26.76 20.29 5.05
N LYS A 530 25.60 20.88 5.34
CA LYS A 530 24.97 22.02 4.64
C LYS A 530 24.23 22.88 5.66
N GLY A 531 23.99 24.16 5.36
CA GLY A 531 23.39 25.10 6.31
C GLY A 531 24.42 25.82 7.18
N GLY A 532 23.92 26.76 7.97
CA GLY A 532 24.65 27.80 8.69
C GLY A 532 23.75 29.05 8.83
N ALA A 533 24.04 29.92 9.79
CA ALA A 533 23.25 31.12 10.06
C ALA A 533 23.16 32.07 8.85
N ASP A 534 24.25 32.17 8.08
CA ASP A 534 24.35 32.89 6.81
C ASP A 534 23.38 32.35 5.74
N GLN A 535 23.15 31.04 5.73
CA GLN A 535 22.25 30.35 4.80
C GLN A 535 20.79 30.31 5.31
N LYS A 536 20.53 30.80 6.53
CA LYS A 536 19.22 30.71 7.24
C LYS A 536 18.65 29.29 7.29
N MET A 537 19.54 28.30 7.33
CA MET A 537 19.22 26.87 7.31
C MET A 537 19.97 26.20 8.46
N PRO A 538 19.32 25.33 9.27
CA PRO A 538 20.02 24.59 10.30
C PRO A 538 21.10 23.69 9.69
N VAL A 539 22.19 23.49 10.42
CA VAL A 539 23.30 22.63 9.99
C VAL A 539 22.82 21.17 9.96
N ILE A 540 22.89 20.58 8.78
CA ILE A 540 22.40 19.22 8.50
C ILE A 540 23.49 18.42 7.80
N VAL A 541 23.66 17.14 8.16
CA VAL A 541 24.51 16.19 7.44
C VAL A 541 23.98 16.02 6.01
N SER A 542 24.78 16.43 5.02
CA SER A 542 24.39 16.48 3.61
C SER A 542 24.82 15.28 2.79
N ARG A 543 25.83 14.53 3.28
CA ARG A 543 26.27 13.23 2.77
C ARG A 543 27.05 12.47 3.84
N VAL A 544 26.98 11.14 3.85
CA VAL A 544 27.91 10.26 4.59
C VAL A 544 28.54 9.28 3.59
N ALA A 545 29.87 9.19 3.57
CA ALA A 545 30.59 8.33 2.62
C ALA A 545 30.70 6.90 3.16
N PRO A 546 30.23 5.87 2.43
CA PRO A 546 30.26 4.48 2.91
C PRO A 546 31.66 4.00 3.33
N GLY A 547 31.73 3.29 4.46
CA GLY A 547 32.98 2.73 4.99
C GLY A 547 33.95 3.74 5.62
N THR A 548 33.51 4.98 5.89
CA THR A 548 34.32 6.00 6.59
C THR A 548 33.95 6.10 8.08
N SER A 549 34.73 6.84 8.88
CA SER A 549 34.53 6.91 10.34
C SER A 549 33.13 7.38 10.78
N ALA A 550 32.46 8.25 10.03
CA ALA A 550 31.08 8.65 10.31
C ALA A 550 30.02 7.64 9.83
N ASP A 551 30.38 6.76 8.89
CA ASP A 551 29.53 5.64 8.45
C ASP A 551 29.65 4.42 9.38
N LEU A 552 30.80 4.29 10.05
CA LEU A 552 31.16 3.18 10.94
C LEU A 552 31.06 3.53 12.43
N CYS A 553 30.74 4.78 12.80
CA CYS A 553 30.48 5.11 14.19
C CYS A 553 29.18 4.44 14.67
N VAL A 554 29.07 4.19 15.97
CA VAL A 554 27.86 3.64 16.60
C VAL A 554 27.41 4.63 17.68
N PRO A 555 26.15 5.10 17.68
CA PRO A 555 25.20 5.04 16.57
C PRO A 555 25.74 5.69 15.28
N ARG A 556 25.30 5.22 14.11
CA ARG A 556 25.81 5.62 12.79
C ARG A 556 25.22 6.95 12.35
N LEU A 557 26.05 7.96 12.08
CA LEU A 557 25.61 9.26 11.58
C LEU A 557 24.84 9.11 10.25
N ASN A 558 23.64 9.69 10.13
CA ASN A 558 22.81 9.54 8.94
C ASN A 558 22.70 10.82 8.10
N GLU A 559 22.45 10.66 6.79
CA GLU A 559 22.10 11.78 5.92
C GLU A 559 20.76 12.40 6.35
N GLY A 560 20.77 13.72 6.58
CA GLY A 560 19.62 14.47 7.10
C GLY A 560 19.67 14.76 8.60
N ASP A 561 20.53 14.10 9.38
CA ASP A 561 20.67 14.40 10.82
C ASP A 561 21.08 15.87 11.04
N GLN A 562 20.42 16.56 11.97
CA GLN A 562 20.71 17.95 12.29
C GLN A 562 21.82 18.00 13.35
N VAL A 563 22.92 18.72 13.07
CA VAL A 563 23.95 18.99 14.08
C VAL A 563 23.49 20.13 14.98
N VAL A 564 23.62 19.96 16.30
CA VAL A 564 23.21 20.94 17.32
C VAL A 564 24.43 21.50 18.05
N LEU A 565 25.34 20.64 18.50
CA LEU A 565 26.62 21.05 19.11
C LEU A 565 27.80 20.39 18.39
N ILE A 566 28.95 21.08 18.37
CA ILE A 566 30.26 20.53 17.96
C ILE A 566 31.26 20.77 19.09
N ASN A 567 31.82 19.70 19.66
CA ASN A 567 32.70 19.70 20.84
C ASN A 567 32.14 20.55 22.00
N GLY A 568 30.83 20.47 22.23
CA GLY A 568 30.11 21.23 23.26
C GLY A 568 29.78 22.70 22.90
N ARG A 569 30.26 23.22 21.76
CA ARG A 569 29.89 24.54 21.24
C ARG A 569 28.57 24.49 20.48
N ASP A 570 27.64 25.37 20.81
CA ASP A 570 26.43 25.62 20.03
C ASP A 570 26.77 26.29 18.69
N ILE A 571 26.24 25.74 17.60
CA ILE A 571 26.50 26.17 16.22
C ILE A 571 25.33 26.89 15.55
N SER A 572 24.20 27.10 16.24
CA SER A 572 22.99 27.75 15.71
C SER A 572 23.25 29.10 15.05
N GLU A 573 24.00 29.98 15.71
CA GLU A 573 24.34 31.34 15.26
C GLU A 573 25.66 31.43 14.46
N HIS A 574 26.28 30.30 14.09
CA HIS A 574 27.56 30.27 13.36
C HIS A 574 27.36 30.09 11.85
N THR A 575 28.26 30.67 11.04
CA THR A 575 28.20 30.56 9.58
C THR A 575 28.69 29.19 9.08
N HIS A 576 28.31 28.82 7.86
CA HIS A 576 28.70 27.55 7.24
C HIS A 576 30.22 27.30 7.29
N ASP A 577 31.03 28.29 6.94
CA ASP A 577 32.50 28.17 6.95
C ASP A 577 33.07 28.03 8.37
N GLN A 578 32.47 28.71 9.37
CA GLN A 578 32.86 28.55 10.78
C GLN A 578 32.54 27.14 11.28
N VAL A 579 31.39 26.59 10.89
CA VAL A 579 30.97 25.22 11.24
C VAL A 579 31.91 24.19 10.62
N VAL A 580 32.25 24.33 9.33
CA VAL A 580 33.23 23.48 8.63
C VAL A 580 34.64 23.63 9.26
N MET A 581 35.01 24.83 9.71
CA MET A 581 36.25 25.07 10.44
C MET A 581 36.29 24.34 11.79
N PHE A 582 35.21 24.36 12.58
CA PHE A 582 35.14 23.63 13.86
C PHE A 582 35.25 22.11 13.68
N ILE A 583 34.64 21.55 12.63
CA ILE A 583 34.78 20.13 12.29
C ILE A 583 36.25 19.81 11.99
N LYS A 584 36.92 20.60 11.15
CA LYS A 584 38.34 20.39 10.79
C LYS A 584 39.30 20.56 11.97
N ALA A 585 39.12 21.61 12.77
CA ALA A 585 39.94 21.89 13.95
C ALA A 585 39.83 20.81 15.05
N SER A 586 38.83 19.92 14.98
CA SER A 586 38.73 18.76 15.88
C SER A 586 39.89 17.77 15.71
N CYS A 587 40.48 17.68 14.52
CA CYS A 587 41.69 16.88 14.26
C CYS A 587 42.95 17.43 14.93
N GLU A 588 42.95 18.73 15.28
CA GLU A 588 44.06 19.43 15.95
C GLU A 588 43.80 19.60 17.47
N SER A 589 42.70 19.04 17.97
CA SER A 589 42.32 19.11 19.38
C SER A 589 43.14 18.13 20.25
N HIS A 590 43.31 18.45 21.54
CA HIS A 590 44.02 17.59 22.51
C HIS A 590 43.40 16.18 22.67
N SER A 591 42.15 15.98 22.21
CA SER A 591 41.45 14.68 22.21
C SER A 591 41.56 13.92 20.88
N GLY A 592 41.93 14.56 19.76
CA GLY A 592 41.97 13.93 18.44
C GLY A 592 40.62 13.36 17.95
N GLU A 593 39.51 13.81 18.53
CA GLU A 593 38.17 13.22 18.42
C GLU A 593 37.13 14.33 18.21
N LEU A 594 36.22 14.11 17.27
CA LEU A 594 35.07 14.98 17.00
C LEU A 594 33.87 14.51 17.82
N ILE A 595 33.28 15.40 18.62
CA ILE A 595 32.06 15.15 19.37
C ILE A 595 30.93 15.97 18.75
N LEU A 596 29.90 15.30 18.23
CA LEU A 596 28.69 15.94 17.72
C LEU A 596 27.52 15.62 18.67
N LEU A 597 26.72 16.62 19.01
CA LEU A 597 25.35 16.37 19.51
C LEU A 597 24.40 16.57 18.34
N VAL A 598 23.69 15.52 17.93
CA VAL A 598 22.80 15.54 16.76
C VAL A 598 21.34 15.29 17.15
N ARG A 599 20.42 15.89 16.39
CA ARG A 599 19.00 15.54 16.40
C ARG A 599 18.74 14.60 15.22
N PRO A 600 18.34 13.34 15.45
CA PRO A 600 18.15 12.35 14.40
C PRO A 600 17.01 12.71 13.44
N ASN A 601 17.20 12.47 12.14
CA ASN A 601 16.15 12.60 11.12
C ASN A 601 15.32 11.32 10.96
N ALA A 602 15.84 10.19 11.44
CA ALA A 602 15.10 8.95 11.68
C ALA A 602 15.35 8.50 13.13
N ILE A 603 14.38 7.83 13.75
CA ILE A 603 14.56 7.28 15.10
C ILE A 603 15.65 6.19 15.03
N TYR A 604 16.72 6.36 15.80
CA TYR A 604 17.61 5.26 16.10
C TYR A 604 16.85 4.28 16.99
N ASP A 605 16.46 3.13 16.43
CA ASP A 605 16.30 1.92 17.25
C ASP A 605 17.68 1.57 17.79
N VAL A 606 18.00 2.11 18.97
CA VAL A 606 19.20 1.74 19.72
C VAL A 606 18.99 0.32 20.21
N VAL A 607 19.41 -0.63 19.40
CA VAL A 607 19.74 -1.98 19.87
C VAL A 607 20.87 -1.79 20.88
N GLU A 608 20.54 -1.84 22.17
CA GLU A 608 21.56 -2.04 23.19
C GLU A 608 22.24 -3.37 22.88
N GLU A 609 23.54 -3.36 22.54
CA GLU A 609 24.37 -4.56 22.50
C GLU A 609 24.65 -5.06 23.93
N LYS A 610 23.56 -5.42 24.63
CA LYS A 610 23.61 -6.40 25.70
C LYS A 610 23.95 -7.74 25.05
N GLN A 611 25.20 -8.16 25.23
CA GLN A 611 25.71 -9.48 24.89
C GLN A 611 25.09 -10.53 25.84
N GLU A 612 23.79 -10.71 25.74
CA GLU A 612 22.99 -11.67 26.51
C GLU A 612 22.45 -12.74 25.55
N THR A 613 22.63 -14.00 25.96
CA THR A 613 22.44 -15.24 25.19
C THR A 613 21.07 -15.40 24.55
N GLU A 614 20.97 -16.27 23.54
CA GLU A 614 19.67 -16.73 23.00
C GLU A 614 18.71 -17.09 24.15
N PRO A 615 17.50 -16.50 24.21
CA PRO A 615 16.49 -16.89 25.18
C PRO A 615 15.83 -18.20 24.74
N ASP A 616 15.63 -19.12 25.68
CA ASP A 616 15.14 -20.48 25.42
C ASP A 616 13.90 -20.54 24.52
N PHE A 617 13.97 -21.39 23.50
CA PHE A 617 12.78 -21.81 22.74
C PHE A 617 11.79 -22.46 23.69
N GLN A 618 10.58 -21.89 23.86
CA GLN A 618 9.55 -22.46 24.71
C GLN A 618 8.84 -23.65 24.03
N TYR A 619 9.58 -24.75 23.89
CA TYR A 619 9.14 -26.15 23.89
C TYR A 619 7.75 -26.43 23.29
N ILE A 620 7.69 -26.46 21.95
CA ILE A 620 6.97 -27.57 21.31
C ILE A 620 7.85 -28.81 21.55
N PRO A 621 7.33 -29.96 22.02
CA PRO A 621 8.18 -30.97 22.64
C PRO A 621 9.28 -31.55 21.75
N GLU A 622 10.54 -31.25 22.08
CA GLU A 622 11.67 -32.06 21.66
C GLU A 622 11.61 -33.41 22.39
N LYS A 623 11.00 -34.40 21.73
CA LYS A 623 11.41 -35.79 21.95
C LYS A 623 12.85 -35.89 21.46
N SER A 624 13.80 -36.03 22.38
CA SER A 624 15.18 -36.38 22.08
C SER A 624 15.26 -37.58 21.13
N PRO A 625 16.29 -37.72 20.28
CA PRO A 625 16.50 -38.88 19.42
C PRO A 625 16.88 -40.13 20.25
N GLN A 626 15.90 -40.68 20.95
CA GLN A 626 15.92 -42.01 21.55
C GLN A 626 15.15 -42.92 20.61
N ASP A 627 15.91 -43.75 19.89
CA ASP A 627 15.46 -44.82 19.01
C ASP A 627 14.63 -44.39 17.76
N PRO A 628 15.19 -44.51 16.53
CA PRO A 628 14.46 -44.26 15.28
C PRO A 628 13.20 -45.11 15.08
N ALA A 629 13.01 -46.19 15.87
CA ALA A 629 11.87 -47.09 15.77
C ALA A 629 10.51 -46.49 16.19
N GLN A 630 10.45 -45.32 16.85
CA GLN A 630 9.19 -44.70 17.29
C GLN A 630 8.88 -43.35 16.61
N LEU A 631 8.77 -43.37 15.28
CA LEU A 631 8.15 -42.28 14.52
C LEU A 631 6.68 -42.09 14.93
N ASP A 632 6.37 -40.89 15.43
CA ASP A 632 5.07 -40.54 15.98
C ASP A 632 4.04 -40.33 14.86
N GLN A 633 3.26 -41.37 14.53
CA GLN A 633 2.27 -41.36 13.44
C GLN A 633 1.23 -40.23 13.55
N ASP A 634 1.04 -39.69 14.75
CA ASP A 634 0.08 -38.63 15.02
C ASP A 634 0.63 -37.23 14.69
N ALA A 635 1.95 -36.99 14.79
CA ALA A 635 2.55 -35.67 14.58
C ALA A 635 2.32 -35.12 13.15
N TRP A 636 2.35 -36.01 12.16
CA TRP A 636 2.01 -35.70 10.77
C TRP A 636 0.55 -35.28 10.62
N ARG A 637 -0.40 -36.05 11.19
CA ARG A 637 -1.82 -35.73 11.20
C ARG A 637 -2.11 -34.41 11.93
N ASP A 638 -1.41 -34.14 13.02
CA ASP A 638 -1.61 -32.93 13.82
C ASP A 638 -1.07 -31.67 13.12
N SER A 639 -0.04 -31.79 12.28
CA SER A 639 0.37 -30.70 11.38
C SER A 639 -0.73 -30.33 10.37
N ILE A 640 -1.43 -31.32 9.80
CA ILE A 640 -2.53 -31.10 8.86
C ILE A 640 -3.80 -30.61 9.59
N ASN A 641 -4.10 -31.11 10.79
CA ASN A 641 -5.15 -30.56 11.64
C ASN A 641 -4.90 -29.07 11.94
N THR A 642 -3.66 -28.72 12.29
CA THR A 642 -3.23 -27.32 12.52
C THR A 642 -3.38 -26.47 11.26
N LEU A 643 -3.04 -27.00 10.08
CA LEU A 643 -3.23 -26.33 8.79
C LEU A 643 -4.73 -26.09 8.50
N LYS A 644 -5.58 -27.09 8.77
CA LYS A 644 -7.04 -27.04 8.57
C LYS A 644 -7.71 -26.01 9.49
N GLU A 645 -7.40 -26.03 10.78
CA GLU A 645 -7.85 -25.00 11.73
C GLU A 645 -7.32 -23.61 11.38
N GLY A 646 -6.06 -23.54 10.95
CA GLY A 646 -5.40 -22.31 10.50
C GLY A 646 -6.01 -21.70 9.23
N LEU A 647 -6.52 -22.53 8.31
CA LEU A 647 -7.29 -22.12 7.14
C LEU A 647 -8.69 -21.62 7.53
N VAL A 648 -9.43 -22.38 8.35
CA VAL A 648 -10.79 -22.04 8.80
C VAL A 648 -10.82 -20.76 9.65
N SER A 649 -9.80 -20.55 10.49
CA SER A 649 -9.65 -19.35 11.33
C SER A 649 -9.05 -18.14 10.61
N GLY A 650 -8.40 -18.34 9.45
CA GLY A 650 -7.57 -17.33 8.79
C GLY A 650 -6.22 -17.05 9.49
N GLY A 651 -5.82 -17.88 10.47
CA GLY A 651 -4.53 -17.81 11.14
C GLY A 651 -3.35 -18.02 10.18
N VAL A 652 -3.47 -18.97 9.25
CA VAL A 652 -2.46 -19.28 8.22
C VAL A 652 -2.15 -18.05 7.35
N LEU A 653 -3.17 -17.32 6.91
CA LEU A 653 -2.97 -16.07 6.13
C LEU A 653 -2.38 -14.95 6.98
N THR A 654 -2.75 -14.87 8.26
CA THR A 654 -2.16 -13.91 9.22
C THR A 654 -0.66 -14.14 9.38
N GLN A 655 -0.23 -15.39 9.54
CA GLN A 655 1.19 -15.74 9.67
C GLN A 655 1.98 -15.41 8.40
N PHE A 656 1.40 -15.66 7.22
CA PHE A 656 2.03 -15.34 5.94
C PHE A 656 2.16 -13.83 5.67
N ASP A 657 1.19 -13.02 6.11
CA ASP A 657 1.27 -11.55 6.06
C ASP A 657 2.31 -10.99 7.05
N GLN A 658 2.60 -11.72 8.13
CA GLN A 658 3.66 -11.38 9.11
C GLN A 658 5.07 -11.84 8.65
N LEU A 659 5.16 -12.96 7.93
CA LEU A 659 6.42 -13.49 7.41
C LEU A 659 7.11 -12.44 6.53
N TYR A 660 8.37 -12.15 6.83
CA TYR A 660 9.15 -11.14 6.11
C TYR A 660 9.14 -11.39 4.59
N ARG A 661 9.07 -10.31 3.81
CA ARG A 661 9.05 -10.39 2.35
C ARG A 661 10.45 -10.46 1.73
N LYS A 662 11.47 -10.04 2.49
CA LYS A 662 12.90 -10.09 2.16
C LYS A 662 13.66 -10.40 3.45
N ARG A 663 14.63 -11.32 3.42
CA ARG A 663 15.45 -11.70 4.58
C ARG A 663 16.28 -10.49 5.04
N PRO A 664 16.24 -10.10 6.33
CA PRO A 664 17.11 -9.06 6.86
C PRO A 664 18.59 -9.35 6.57
N GLY A 665 19.39 -8.32 6.30
CA GLY A 665 20.81 -8.44 5.96
C GLY A 665 21.12 -8.83 4.51
N MET A 666 20.19 -9.42 3.74
CA MET A 666 20.47 -9.84 2.36
C MET A 666 20.47 -8.67 1.36
N THR A 667 21.57 -8.51 0.63
CA THR A 667 21.76 -7.46 -0.37
C THR A 667 21.16 -7.83 -1.74
N MET A 668 20.85 -6.82 -2.55
CA MET A 668 20.34 -6.93 -3.93
C MET A 668 20.94 -5.78 -4.77
N LEU A 669 22.27 -5.63 -4.73
CA LEU A 669 23.01 -4.52 -5.32
C LEU A 669 23.45 -4.83 -6.76
N CYS A 670 23.84 -6.06 -7.08
CA CYS A 670 24.27 -6.45 -8.42
C CYS A 670 23.16 -6.21 -9.46
N ALA A 671 21.92 -6.53 -9.10
CA ALA A 671 20.73 -6.27 -9.91
C ALA A 671 20.45 -4.78 -10.23
N LYS A 672 21.09 -3.85 -9.51
CA LYS A 672 20.91 -2.39 -9.65
C LYS A 672 22.08 -1.69 -10.34
N LEU A 673 23.14 -2.42 -10.68
CA LEU A 673 24.26 -1.87 -11.46
C LEU A 673 23.75 -1.40 -12.84
N PRO A 674 24.23 -0.27 -13.40
CA PRO A 674 23.64 0.34 -14.60
C PRO A 674 23.46 -0.61 -15.79
N GLN A 675 24.43 -1.49 -16.03
CA GLN A 675 24.40 -2.51 -17.09
C GLN A 675 23.33 -3.59 -16.87
N ASN A 676 22.99 -3.88 -15.61
CA ASN A 676 22.06 -4.94 -15.24
C ASN A 676 20.59 -4.49 -15.21
N ILE A 677 20.32 -3.18 -15.20
CA ILE A 677 18.94 -2.63 -15.13
C ILE A 677 18.08 -3.13 -16.29
N SER A 678 18.61 -3.17 -17.52
CA SER A 678 17.92 -3.64 -18.73
C SER A 678 17.69 -5.15 -18.78
N LYS A 679 18.36 -5.93 -17.93
CA LYS A 679 18.15 -7.38 -17.76
C LYS A 679 17.02 -7.72 -16.79
N ASN A 680 16.41 -6.74 -16.11
CA ASN A 680 15.34 -6.97 -15.14
C ASN A 680 13.95 -6.66 -15.69
N ARG A 681 13.04 -7.65 -15.69
CA ARG A 681 11.63 -7.48 -16.11
C ARG A 681 10.83 -6.60 -15.15
N TYR A 682 11.23 -6.55 -13.87
CA TYR A 682 10.58 -5.76 -12.82
C TYR A 682 11.63 -5.06 -11.94
N ARG A 683 11.47 -3.75 -11.71
CA ARG A 683 12.44 -2.92 -10.98
C ARG A 683 12.50 -3.23 -9.47
N ASP A 684 11.44 -3.81 -8.91
CA ASP A 684 11.27 -4.12 -7.48
C ASP A 684 11.60 -5.57 -7.10
N ILE A 685 11.65 -6.47 -8.10
CA ILE A 685 11.94 -7.90 -7.96
C ILE A 685 13.37 -8.20 -8.41
N SER A 686 14.31 -8.05 -7.48
CA SER A 686 15.73 -8.37 -7.67
C SER A 686 16.11 -9.68 -6.97
N PRO A 687 17.06 -10.47 -7.51
CA PRO A 687 17.67 -11.58 -6.78
C PRO A 687 18.51 -11.05 -5.60
N TYR A 688 18.68 -11.86 -4.55
CA TYR A 688 19.73 -11.59 -3.56
C TYR A 688 21.11 -11.82 -4.17
N ASP A 689 22.09 -11.00 -3.82
CA ASP A 689 23.46 -11.12 -4.36
C ASP A 689 24.17 -12.41 -3.89
N ALA A 690 23.85 -12.89 -2.68
CA ALA A 690 24.51 -14.03 -2.04
C ALA A 690 24.07 -15.41 -2.57
N THR A 691 22.90 -15.49 -3.21
CA THR A 691 22.29 -16.76 -3.68
C THR A 691 21.91 -16.70 -5.17
N ARG A 692 22.35 -15.65 -5.90
CA ARG A 692 22.05 -15.54 -7.33
C ARG A 692 22.79 -16.61 -8.13
N VAL A 693 22.27 -16.93 -9.31
CA VAL A 693 23.09 -17.62 -10.31
C VAL A 693 24.09 -16.62 -10.89
N ILE A 694 25.31 -17.08 -11.12
CA ILE A 694 26.44 -16.30 -11.66
C ILE A 694 26.86 -17.02 -12.94
N LEU A 695 26.79 -16.32 -14.08
CA LEU A 695 27.15 -16.88 -15.39
C LEU A 695 28.67 -16.86 -15.58
N LYS A 696 29.23 -17.85 -16.29
CA LYS A 696 30.66 -17.93 -16.64
C LYS A 696 30.96 -17.06 -17.88
N SER A 697 30.62 -15.77 -17.76
CA SER A 697 30.62 -14.76 -18.83
C SER A 697 31.30 -13.47 -18.33
N THR A 698 31.65 -12.56 -19.25
CA THR A 698 32.10 -11.19 -18.90
C THR A 698 30.96 -10.32 -18.34
N ASP A 699 29.71 -10.70 -18.63
CA ASP A 699 28.48 -10.21 -18.02
C ASP A 699 27.87 -11.37 -17.23
N ASP A 700 28.03 -11.33 -15.91
CA ASP A 700 27.77 -12.46 -14.99
C ASP A 700 26.33 -12.49 -14.45
N TYR A 701 25.46 -11.57 -14.91
CA TYR A 701 24.18 -11.29 -14.26
C TYR A 701 22.97 -11.87 -15.01
N ILE A 702 22.18 -12.65 -14.26
CA ILE A 702 20.80 -13.04 -14.60
C ILE A 702 19.90 -12.89 -13.36
N ASN A 703 18.62 -12.53 -13.57
CA ASN A 703 17.63 -12.48 -12.48
C ASN A 703 17.13 -13.88 -12.11
N ALA A 704 18.00 -14.61 -11.41
CA ALA A 704 17.77 -15.97 -10.91
C ALA A 704 18.43 -16.16 -9.54
N ASN A 705 17.84 -17.00 -8.69
CA ASN A 705 18.48 -17.52 -7.48
C ASN A 705 18.37 -19.04 -7.42
N TYR A 706 19.35 -19.68 -6.80
CA TYR A 706 19.19 -21.04 -6.33
C TYR A 706 18.15 -21.07 -5.20
N ILE A 707 17.37 -22.15 -5.15
CA ILE A 707 16.55 -22.51 -4.00
C ILE A 707 16.75 -24.01 -3.79
N ASN A 708 17.23 -24.40 -2.63
CA ASN A 708 17.41 -25.78 -2.21
C ASN A 708 16.39 -26.06 -1.09
N MET A 709 15.64 -27.15 -1.24
CA MET A 709 14.61 -27.58 -0.28
C MET A 709 14.96 -28.98 0.23
N GLU A 710 15.46 -29.04 1.46
CA GLU A 710 15.92 -30.27 2.12
C GLU A 710 14.72 -31.01 2.75
N ILE A 711 14.71 -32.34 2.63
CA ILE A 711 13.69 -33.24 3.17
C ILE A 711 14.37 -34.12 4.24
N PRO A 712 14.28 -33.78 5.54
CA PRO A 712 15.17 -34.34 6.57
C PRO A 712 15.15 -35.86 6.70
N ALA A 713 13.98 -36.49 6.55
CA ALA A 713 13.82 -37.94 6.75
C ALA A 713 14.28 -38.81 5.57
N SER A 714 14.65 -38.22 4.43
CA SER A 714 15.14 -38.96 3.24
C SER A 714 16.50 -38.46 2.73
N SER A 715 17.09 -37.44 3.38
CA SER A 715 18.29 -36.72 2.91
C SER A 715 18.17 -36.14 1.49
N LEU A 716 16.97 -36.09 0.92
CA LEU A 716 16.71 -35.57 -0.42
C LEU A 716 16.79 -34.04 -0.41
N ILE A 717 17.51 -33.46 -1.37
CA ILE A 717 17.56 -32.01 -1.57
C ILE A 717 16.93 -31.69 -2.92
N ASN A 718 15.69 -31.23 -2.92
CA ASN A 718 15.05 -30.75 -4.14
C ASN A 718 15.68 -29.40 -4.52
N ARG A 719 16.56 -29.40 -5.52
CA ARG A 719 17.24 -28.21 -6.03
C ARG A 719 16.43 -27.55 -7.17
N TYR A 720 16.44 -26.22 -7.17
CA TYR A 720 15.75 -25.38 -8.14
C TYR A 720 16.58 -24.14 -8.46
N ILE A 721 16.35 -23.58 -9.65
CA ILE A 721 16.76 -22.23 -10.03
C ILE A 721 15.48 -21.43 -10.30
N ALA A 722 15.15 -20.50 -9.39
CA ALA A 722 13.97 -19.66 -9.49
C ALA A 722 14.32 -18.34 -10.19
N CYS A 723 13.82 -18.13 -11.42
CA CYS A 723 14.18 -17.00 -12.28
C CYS A 723 12.97 -16.26 -12.88
N GLN A 724 13.19 -15.04 -13.39
CA GLN A 724 12.16 -14.31 -14.13
C GLN A 724 11.89 -14.96 -15.51
N GLY A 725 10.71 -14.72 -16.10
CA GLY A 725 10.44 -15.11 -17.49
C GLY A 725 11.30 -14.28 -18.46
N PRO A 726 12.10 -14.91 -19.36
CA PRO A 726 13.06 -14.22 -20.22
C PRO A 726 12.52 -12.99 -20.96
N LEU A 727 13.38 -11.98 -21.09
CA LEU A 727 13.23 -10.84 -21.99
C LEU A 727 13.95 -11.16 -23.32
N PRO A 728 13.62 -10.49 -24.45
CA PRO A 728 14.31 -10.74 -25.72
C PRO A 728 15.83 -10.62 -25.64
N ASN A 729 16.32 -9.66 -24.85
CA ASN A 729 17.74 -9.42 -24.59
C ASN A 729 18.37 -10.33 -23.51
N THR A 730 17.64 -11.30 -22.95
CA THR A 730 18.14 -12.24 -21.93
C THR A 730 17.84 -13.70 -22.26
N CYS A 731 17.42 -14.02 -23.49
CA CYS A 731 17.27 -15.41 -23.93
C CYS A 731 18.62 -16.16 -24.04
N PRO A 732 19.72 -15.54 -24.53
CA PRO A 732 21.05 -16.16 -24.47
C PRO A 732 21.48 -16.45 -23.02
N ASP A 733 21.38 -15.46 -22.13
CA ASP A 733 21.67 -15.58 -20.69
C ASP A 733 20.91 -16.76 -20.05
N PHE A 734 19.63 -16.95 -20.41
CA PHE A 734 18.79 -18.02 -19.90
C PHE A 734 19.24 -19.41 -20.37
N TRP A 735 19.61 -19.56 -21.64
CA TRP A 735 20.12 -20.83 -22.15
C TRP A 735 21.54 -21.13 -21.66
N GLN A 736 22.39 -20.11 -21.52
CA GLN A 736 23.69 -20.22 -20.85
C GLN A 736 23.53 -20.68 -19.39
N MET A 737 22.61 -20.07 -18.64
CA MET A 737 22.28 -20.49 -17.28
C MET A 737 21.84 -21.97 -17.23
N THR A 738 20.93 -22.36 -18.12
CA THR A 738 20.38 -23.73 -18.18
C THR A 738 21.48 -24.75 -18.52
N TRP A 739 22.38 -24.40 -19.44
CA TRP A 739 23.54 -25.23 -19.82
C TRP A 739 24.60 -25.35 -18.73
N GLU A 740 25.01 -24.23 -18.13
CA GLU A 740 26.08 -24.19 -17.11
C GLU A 740 25.72 -24.95 -15.82
N GLN A 741 24.42 -25.11 -15.56
CA GLN A 741 23.86 -25.76 -14.37
C GLN A 741 23.39 -27.20 -14.64
N GLY A 742 23.52 -27.70 -15.88
CA GLY A 742 23.15 -29.06 -16.26
C GLY A 742 21.64 -29.34 -16.24
N SER A 743 20.79 -28.31 -16.18
CA SER A 743 19.35 -28.42 -15.94
C SER A 743 18.60 -29.08 -17.09
N SER A 744 18.27 -30.37 -16.97
CA SER A 744 17.54 -31.15 -17.98
C SER A 744 16.02 -30.89 -18.02
N VAL A 745 15.49 -30.05 -17.12
CA VAL A 745 14.05 -29.72 -17.05
C VAL A 745 13.84 -28.23 -16.77
N VAL A 746 12.93 -27.62 -17.54
CA VAL A 746 12.51 -26.21 -17.42
C VAL A 746 10.99 -26.15 -17.19
N VAL A 747 10.55 -25.48 -16.13
CA VAL A 747 9.13 -25.40 -15.75
C VAL A 747 8.61 -23.96 -15.84
N MET A 748 7.59 -23.75 -16.68
CA MET A 748 7.04 -22.44 -17.04
C MET A 748 5.59 -22.28 -16.55
N LEU A 749 5.38 -21.42 -15.56
CA LEU A 749 4.09 -21.19 -14.91
C LEU A 749 3.41 -19.90 -15.40
N THR A 750 3.38 -19.68 -16.72
CA THR A 750 2.79 -18.49 -17.34
C THR A 750 2.55 -18.71 -18.83
N THR A 751 1.55 -18.03 -19.39
CA THR A 751 1.48 -17.79 -20.84
C THR A 751 2.47 -16.70 -21.24
N GLN A 752 2.70 -16.51 -22.54
CA GLN A 752 3.56 -15.42 -23.04
C GLN A 752 2.95 -14.03 -22.78
N VAL A 753 1.62 -13.92 -22.92
CA VAL A 753 0.86 -12.66 -22.82
C VAL A 753 -0.39 -12.88 -21.96
N GLU A 754 -0.56 -12.03 -20.94
CA GLU A 754 -1.73 -12.01 -20.05
C GLU A 754 -2.32 -10.60 -20.08
N ARG A 755 -3.63 -10.46 -20.36
CA ARG A 755 -4.33 -9.16 -20.58
C ARG A 755 -3.59 -8.18 -21.50
N GLY A 756 -3.04 -8.68 -22.61
CA GLY A 756 -2.28 -7.86 -23.57
C GLY A 756 -0.92 -7.36 -23.07
N ARG A 757 -0.42 -7.86 -21.93
CA ARG A 757 0.92 -7.55 -21.40
C ARG A 757 1.82 -8.77 -21.50
N VAL A 758 3.00 -8.61 -22.10
CA VAL A 758 4.01 -9.66 -22.20
C VAL A 758 4.51 -10.05 -20.80
N LYS A 759 4.28 -11.30 -20.39
CA LYS A 759 4.76 -11.91 -19.15
C LYS A 759 6.04 -12.72 -19.33
N CYS A 760 6.20 -13.33 -20.50
CA CYS A 760 7.42 -14.01 -20.90
C CYS A 760 7.64 -13.78 -22.41
N HIS A 761 8.87 -13.60 -22.86
CA HIS A 761 9.18 -13.74 -24.28
C HIS A 761 9.23 -15.23 -24.64
N GLN A 762 8.95 -15.58 -25.90
CA GLN A 762 9.19 -16.93 -26.38
C GLN A 762 10.69 -17.14 -26.54
N TYR A 763 11.25 -18.06 -25.77
CA TYR A 763 12.69 -18.37 -25.77
C TYR A 763 12.99 -19.77 -26.35
N TRP A 764 11.98 -20.43 -26.89
CA TRP A 764 12.05 -21.74 -27.55
C TRP A 764 11.48 -21.63 -28.98
N PRO A 765 11.98 -22.40 -29.95
CA PRO A 765 11.40 -22.44 -31.30
C PRO A 765 10.02 -23.10 -31.29
N ASN A 766 9.29 -22.99 -32.40
CA ASN A 766 8.07 -23.78 -32.63
C ASN A 766 8.43 -25.28 -32.82
N PRO A 767 7.47 -26.21 -32.77
CA PRO A 767 7.68 -27.61 -33.12
C PRO A 767 8.35 -27.78 -34.50
N ASP A 768 9.12 -28.86 -34.64
CA ASP A 768 9.92 -29.20 -35.84
C ASP A 768 10.91 -28.11 -36.29
N SER A 769 11.17 -27.11 -35.44
CA SER A 769 11.94 -25.91 -35.79
C SER A 769 13.14 -25.73 -34.86
N THR A 770 14.16 -25.02 -35.35
CA THR A 770 15.35 -24.64 -34.57
C THR A 770 15.49 -23.12 -34.45
N ALA A 771 16.13 -22.66 -33.38
CA ALA A 771 16.43 -21.25 -33.12
C ALA A 771 17.79 -21.10 -32.42
N THR A 772 18.44 -19.96 -32.63
CA THR A 772 19.79 -19.68 -32.10
C THR A 772 19.74 -18.58 -31.03
N TYR A 773 20.39 -18.84 -29.88
CA TYR A 773 20.43 -17.94 -28.74
C TYR A 773 21.87 -17.85 -28.19
N GLY A 774 22.67 -16.93 -28.74
CA GLY A 774 24.09 -16.82 -28.40
C GLY A 774 24.89 -18.03 -28.88
N HIS A 775 25.62 -18.69 -27.98
CA HIS A 775 26.46 -19.86 -28.28
C HIS A 775 25.66 -21.18 -28.39
N PHE A 776 24.33 -21.11 -28.35
CA PHE A 776 23.43 -22.27 -28.31
C PHE A 776 22.45 -22.29 -29.49
N GLN A 777 22.25 -23.48 -30.04
CA GLN A 777 21.08 -23.81 -30.86
C GLN A 777 20.09 -24.60 -30.01
N VAL A 778 18.81 -24.27 -30.12
CA VAL A 778 17.69 -24.99 -29.52
C VAL A 778 16.85 -25.59 -30.63
N ALA A 779 16.44 -26.85 -30.51
CA ALA A 779 15.46 -27.49 -31.39
C ALA A 779 14.26 -27.95 -30.56
N CYS A 780 13.03 -27.74 -31.03
CA CYS A 780 11.84 -28.34 -30.43
C CYS A 780 11.46 -29.59 -31.20
N LEU A 781 11.57 -30.77 -30.58
CA LEU A 781 11.31 -32.05 -31.22
C LEU A 781 9.82 -32.42 -31.16
N THR A 782 9.16 -32.12 -30.05
CA THR A 782 7.74 -32.39 -29.83
C THR A 782 7.05 -31.23 -29.12
N GLU A 783 5.73 -31.13 -29.28
CA GLU A 783 4.85 -30.36 -28.39
C GLU A 783 3.55 -31.14 -28.18
N GLU A 784 3.36 -31.66 -26.97
CA GLU A 784 2.21 -32.48 -26.58
C GLU A 784 1.55 -31.92 -25.32
N GLY A 785 0.27 -32.20 -25.08
CA GLY A 785 -0.39 -31.74 -23.86
C GLY A 785 -1.90 -31.71 -23.93
N ASN A 786 -2.50 -30.93 -23.02
CA ASN A 786 -3.93 -30.77 -22.84
C ASN A 786 -4.29 -29.27 -22.64
N SER A 787 -5.52 -28.98 -22.25
CA SER A 787 -5.98 -27.61 -21.98
C SER A 787 -5.34 -26.94 -20.75
N ALA A 788 -4.71 -27.72 -19.87
CA ALA A 788 -4.09 -27.24 -18.63
C ALA A 788 -2.57 -27.02 -18.76
N PHE A 789 -1.87 -27.90 -19.47
CA PHE A 789 -0.42 -27.85 -19.64
C PHE A 789 0.07 -28.44 -20.96
N LEU A 790 1.26 -27.98 -21.36
CA LEU A 790 2.02 -28.42 -22.53
C LEU A 790 3.38 -28.98 -22.09
N VAL A 791 3.91 -29.91 -22.86
CA VAL A 791 5.22 -30.55 -22.70
C VAL A 791 5.95 -30.44 -24.03
N ARG A 792 7.21 -30.01 -24.00
CA ARG A 792 8.09 -29.95 -25.17
C ARG A 792 9.37 -30.68 -24.85
N ASP A 793 9.66 -31.77 -25.56
CA ASP A 793 10.99 -32.34 -25.52
C ASP A 793 11.85 -31.67 -26.61
N MET A 794 13.03 -31.21 -26.21
CA MET A 794 13.88 -30.29 -26.95
C MET A 794 15.35 -30.73 -26.85
N THR A 795 16.17 -30.30 -27.80
CA THR A 795 17.63 -30.40 -27.67
C THR A 795 18.28 -29.02 -27.58
N LEU A 796 19.33 -28.95 -26.78
CA LEU A 796 20.18 -27.78 -26.58
C LEU A 796 21.59 -28.17 -27.03
N THR A 797 22.08 -27.55 -28.09
CA THR A 797 23.37 -27.83 -28.73
C THR A 797 24.30 -26.64 -28.53
N HIS A 798 25.51 -26.86 -28.03
CA HIS A 798 26.51 -25.81 -27.81
C HIS A 798 27.52 -25.78 -28.97
N PHE A 799 27.64 -24.63 -29.67
CA PHE A 799 28.42 -24.55 -30.92
C PHE A 799 29.92 -24.78 -30.75
N GLU A 800 30.52 -24.47 -29.60
CA GLU A 800 31.98 -24.53 -29.42
C GLU A 800 32.49 -25.89 -28.94
N SER A 801 31.60 -26.74 -28.39
CA SER A 801 31.94 -28.10 -27.96
C SER A 801 31.23 -29.21 -28.75
N GLU A 802 30.31 -28.84 -29.66
CA GLU A 802 29.41 -29.75 -30.40
C GLU A 802 28.57 -30.68 -29.50
N GLU A 803 28.55 -30.41 -28.20
CA GLU A 803 27.81 -31.18 -27.20
C GLU A 803 26.31 -30.89 -27.33
N VAL A 804 25.50 -31.96 -27.30
CA VAL A 804 24.03 -31.90 -27.37
C VAL A 804 23.47 -32.46 -26.06
N ARG A 805 22.48 -31.77 -25.48
CA ARG A 805 21.73 -32.25 -24.31
C ARG A 805 20.22 -32.24 -24.57
N GLU A 806 19.55 -33.28 -24.12
CA GLU A 806 18.09 -33.37 -24.12
C GLU A 806 17.52 -32.57 -22.94
N LEU A 807 16.36 -31.93 -23.16
CA LEU A 807 15.73 -31.06 -22.18
C LEU A 807 14.20 -31.03 -22.36
N THR A 808 13.46 -31.30 -21.29
CA THR A 808 11.99 -31.15 -21.29
C THR A 808 11.59 -29.76 -20.77
N GLN A 809 10.85 -28.98 -21.54
CA GLN A 809 10.09 -27.84 -21.01
C GLN A 809 8.66 -28.28 -20.68
N ILE A 810 8.17 -27.95 -19.48
CA ILE A 810 6.81 -28.22 -19.03
C ILE A 810 6.13 -26.87 -18.73
N GLN A 811 5.08 -26.53 -19.48
CA GLN A 811 4.39 -25.24 -19.38
C GLN A 811 2.96 -25.39 -18.88
N TYR A 812 2.63 -24.80 -17.72
CA TYR A 812 1.26 -24.70 -17.22
C TYR A 812 0.57 -23.47 -17.82
N VAL A 813 -0.52 -23.68 -18.57
CA VAL A 813 -1.24 -22.64 -19.33
C VAL A 813 -2.58 -22.26 -18.71
N ALA A 814 -3.22 -23.13 -17.91
CA ALA A 814 -4.52 -22.84 -17.27
C ALA A 814 -4.46 -21.94 -16.03
N TRP A 815 -3.31 -21.35 -15.66
CA TRP A 815 -3.29 -20.42 -14.54
C TRP A 815 -3.96 -19.10 -14.93
N PRO A 816 -5.04 -18.66 -14.25
CA PRO A 816 -5.74 -17.43 -14.62
C PRO A 816 -4.85 -16.18 -14.49
N ASP A 817 -5.10 -15.20 -15.37
CA ASP A 817 -4.49 -13.87 -15.35
C ASP A 817 -4.62 -13.16 -13.99
N HIS A 818 -5.63 -13.50 -13.21
CA HIS A 818 -5.95 -12.92 -11.91
C HIS A 818 -6.21 -14.02 -10.88
N GLY A 819 -5.41 -14.03 -9.81
CA GLY A 819 -5.59 -14.94 -8.68
C GLY A 819 -4.93 -16.31 -8.87
N VAL A 820 -5.74 -17.35 -8.72
CA VAL A 820 -5.38 -18.78 -8.62
C VAL A 820 -6.47 -19.59 -9.35
N PRO A 821 -6.18 -20.83 -9.79
CA PRO A 821 -7.22 -21.74 -10.28
C PRO A 821 -8.36 -21.91 -9.24
N ASP A 822 -9.60 -22.04 -9.71
CA ASP A 822 -10.78 -22.21 -8.84
C ASP A 822 -10.88 -23.63 -8.23
N ASP A 823 -10.24 -24.61 -8.87
CA ASP A 823 -10.00 -25.98 -8.36
C ASP A 823 -8.52 -26.35 -8.57
N SER A 824 -7.98 -27.24 -7.74
CA SER A 824 -6.56 -27.61 -7.74
C SER A 824 -6.19 -28.79 -8.64
N SER A 825 -7.15 -29.52 -9.25
CA SER A 825 -6.90 -30.81 -9.91
C SER A 825 -5.88 -30.72 -11.06
N ASP A 826 -6.13 -29.83 -12.03
CA ASP A 826 -5.20 -29.55 -13.15
C ASP A 826 -3.78 -29.19 -12.66
N PHE A 827 -3.68 -28.50 -11.53
CA PHE A 827 -2.41 -28.12 -10.92
C PHE A 827 -1.72 -29.30 -10.20
N LEU A 828 -2.47 -30.20 -9.57
CA LEU A 828 -1.93 -31.41 -8.93
C LEU A 828 -1.46 -32.44 -9.96
N ASP A 829 -2.16 -32.58 -11.08
CA ASP A 829 -1.70 -33.38 -12.23
C ASP A 829 -0.41 -32.80 -12.82
N PHE A 830 -0.35 -31.48 -12.99
CA PHE A 830 0.87 -30.79 -13.43
C PHE A 830 2.05 -30.97 -12.45
N VAL A 831 1.81 -30.85 -11.14
CA VAL A 831 2.83 -31.10 -10.10
C VAL A 831 3.33 -32.55 -10.17
N SER A 832 2.43 -33.51 -10.41
CA SER A 832 2.78 -34.93 -10.55
C SER A 832 3.65 -35.20 -11.79
N LEU A 833 3.38 -34.50 -12.90
CA LEU A 833 4.19 -34.53 -14.12
C LEU A 833 5.58 -33.87 -13.94
N VAL A 834 5.66 -32.75 -13.21
CA VAL A 834 6.97 -32.14 -12.86
C VAL A 834 7.80 -33.11 -12.01
N ARG A 835 7.17 -33.76 -11.03
CA ARG A 835 7.83 -34.75 -10.15
C ARG A 835 8.30 -35.98 -10.91
N SER A 836 7.50 -36.54 -11.82
CA SER A 836 7.92 -37.73 -12.60
C SER A 836 9.13 -37.44 -13.51
N LYS A 837 9.24 -36.21 -14.04
CA LYS A 837 10.43 -35.75 -14.79
C LYS A 837 11.63 -35.38 -13.89
N ARG A 838 11.50 -35.40 -12.55
CA ARG A 838 12.61 -35.29 -11.55
C ARG A 838 13.22 -36.64 -11.18
N THR A 839 12.46 -37.73 -11.20
CA THR A 839 12.90 -39.02 -10.66
C THR A 839 14.28 -39.45 -11.19
N GLY A 840 15.23 -39.66 -10.28
CA GLY A 840 16.62 -40.07 -10.60
C GLY A 840 17.59 -38.94 -10.93
N LYS A 841 17.19 -37.66 -10.80
CA LYS A 841 17.99 -36.48 -11.13
C LYS A 841 18.37 -35.66 -9.90
N ASP A 842 19.63 -35.21 -9.83
CA ASP A 842 20.18 -34.38 -8.74
C ASP A 842 20.41 -32.92 -9.18
N GLU A 843 20.39 -32.64 -10.48
CA GLU A 843 20.53 -31.30 -11.05
C GLU A 843 19.37 -30.36 -10.68
N PRO A 844 19.62 -29.04 -10.59
CA PRO A 844 18.55 -28.08 -10.31
C PRO A 844 17.57 -27.95 -11.49
N MET A 845 16.27 -27.99 -11.21
CA MET A 845 15.25 -27.62 -12.20
C MET A 845 15.16 -26.10 -12.34
N VAL A 846 15.12 -25.58 -13.57
CA VAL A 846 14.83 -24.15 -13.81
C VAL A 846 13.32 -23.95 -13.70
N VAL A 847 12.86 -23.09 -12.80
CA VAL A 847 11.42 -22.83 -12.59
C VAL A 847 11.13 -21.33 -12.65
N HIS A 848 10.24 -20.93 -13.56
CA HIS A 848 9.88 -19.53 -13.74
C HIS A 848 8.37 -19.30 -13.89
N CYS A 849 7.98 -18.05 -13.68
CA CYS A 849 6.71 -17.50 -14.13
C CYS A 849 7.02 -16.18 -14.84
N SER A 850 6.21 -15.13 -14.68
CA SER A 850 6.61 -13.78 -15.12
C SER A 850 7.79 -13.24 -14.27
N ALA A 851 7.67 -13.30 -12.94
CA ALA A 851 8.63 -12.70 -11.99
C ALA A 851 9.51 -13.71 -11.23
N GLY A 852 9.25 -15.02 -11.37
CA GLY A 852 10.00 -16.07 -10.69
C GLY A 852 9.79 -16.14 -9.18
N ILE A 853 8.62 -15.72 -8.68
CA ILE A 853 8.35 -15.65 -7.22
C ILE A 853 6.95 -16.13 -6.81
N GLY A 854 5.89 -15.73 -7.51
CA GLY A 854 4.49 -16.01 -7.13
C GLY A 854 4.09 -17.46 -7.37
N ARG A 855 3.65 -17.77 -8.59
CA ARG A 855 3.31 -19.13 -9.03
C ARG A 855 4.48 -20.11 -8.84
N THR A 856 5.72 -19.66 -9.10
CA THR A 856 6.97 -20.39 -8.83
C THR A 856 7.05 -20.89 -7.39
N GLY A 857 6.75 -20.04 -6.40
CA GLY A 857 6.75 -20.46 -5.00
C GLY A 857 5.62 -21.42 -4.65
N VAL A 858 4.47 -21.34 -5.32
CA VAL A 858 3.37 -22.29 -5.13
C VAL A 858 3.77 -23.69 -5.60
N LEU A 859 4.37 -23.83 -6.78
CA LEU A 859 4.88 -25.12 -7.26
C LEU A 859 5.90 -25.72 -6.28
N ILE A 860 6.94 -24.95 -5.92
CA ILE A 860 8.00 -25.42 -5.01
C ILE A 860 7.44 -25.77 -3.62
N THR A 861 6.45 -25.02 -3.12
CA THR A 861 5.78 -25.33 -1.84
C THR A 861 5.00 -26.64 -1.92
N MET A 862 4.24 -26.86 -3.01
CA MET A 862 3.48 -28.09 -3.20
C MET A 862 4.41 -29.30 -3.35
N GLU A 863 5.46 -29.20 -4.17
CA GLU A 863 6.42 -30.28 -4.41
C GLU A 863 7.20 -30.64 -3.12
N THR A 864 7.60 -29.64 -2.33
CA THR A 864 8.23 -29.84 -1.01
C THR A 864 7.27 -30.49 -0.02
N ALA A 865 6.02 -30.03 0.04
CA ALA A 865 5.00 -30.61 0.90
C ALA A 865 4.75 -32.09 0.58
N LEU A 866 4.62 -32.45 -0.71
CA LEU A 866 4.44 -33.84 -1.14
C LEU A 866 5.59 -34.74 -0.67
N CYS A 867 6.85 -34.30 -0.79
CA CYS A 867 7.99 -35.06 -0.27
C CYS A 867 7.97 -35.24 1.26
N LEU A 868 7.49 -34.25 2.02
CA LEU A 868 7.29 -34.39 3.46
C LEU A 868 6.16 -35.38 3.78
N MET A 869 5.03 -35.31 3.06
CA MET A 869 3.90 -36.24 3.19
C MET A 869 4.31 -37.70 2.93
N GLU A 870 5.08 -37.94 1.87
CA GLU A 870 5.63 -39.26 1.52
C GLU A 870 6.54 -39.83 2.62
N CYS A 871 7.32 -38.96 3.27
CA CYS A 871 8.22 -39.32 4.37
C CYS A 871 7.55 -39.30 5.77
N SER A 872 6.20 -39.21 5.82
CA SER A 872 5.42 -39.06 7.07
C SER A 872 5.87 -37.90 7.99
N GLN A 873 6.46 -36.85 7.41
CA GLN A 873 6.93 -35.67 8.15
C GLN A 873 5.81 -34.64 8.31
N PRO A 874 5.83 -33.84 9.40
CA PRO A 874 4.87 -32.76 9.58
C PRO A 874 5.02 -31.68 8.50
N VAL A 875 3.91 -31.19 7.99
CA VAL A 875 3.86 -30.23 6.86
C VAL A 875 3.47 -28.85 7.37
N TYR A 876 4.43 -27.93 7.40
CA TYR A 876 4.20 -26.53 7.77
C TYR A 876 4.48 -25.60 6.56
N PRO A 877 3.45 -25.20 5.79
CA PRO A 877 3.64 -24.40 4.58
C PRO A 877 4.31 -23.04 4.83
N LEU A 878 4.22 -22.50 6.05
CA LEU A 878 4.84 -21.24 6.43
C LEU A 878 6.37 -21.35 6.47
N ASP A 879 6.89 -22.42 7.07
CA ASP A 879 8.31 -22.70 7.17
C ASP A 879 8.91 -23.02 5.79
N ILE A 880 8.19 -23.77 4.96
CA ILE A 880 8.55 -24.00 3.55
C ILE A 880 8.71 -22.65 2.80
N VAL A 881 7.76 -21.71 2.98
CA VAL A 881 7.85 -20.37 2.40
C VAL A 881 8.96 -19.53 3.04
N ARG A 882 9.26 -19.67 4.34
CA ARG A 882 10.39 -19.01 4.99
C ARG A 882 11.72 -19.45 4.36
N THR A 883 11.96 -20.75 4.28
CA THR A 883 13.17 -21.35 3.68
C THR A 883 13.36 -20.93 2.21
N MET A 884 12.28 -20.80 1.44
CA MET A 884 12.35 -20.19 0.10
C MET A 884 12.68 -18.68 0.16
N ARG A 885 12.06 -17.91 1.06
CA ARG A 885 12.26 -16.45 1.18
C ARG A 885 13.64 -16.05 1.68
N ASP A 886 14.35 -16.96 2.34
CA ASP A 886 15.75 -16.80 2.72
C ASP A 886 16.72 -16.97 1.55
N GLN A 887 16.28 -17.63 0.47
CA GLN A 887 17.08 -17.94 -0.72
C GLN A 887 16.70 -17.08 -1.93
N ARG A 888 15.42 -16.68 -2.07
CA ARG A 888 14.95 -15.68 -3.06
C ARG A 888 13.91 -14.75 -2.44
N ALA A 889 14.04 -13.45 -2.66
CA ALA A 889 13.08 -12.45 -2.18
C ALA A 889 11.64 -12.75 -2.65
N MET A 890 10.66 -12.41 -1.81
CA MET A 890 9.23 -12.32 -2.17
C MET A 890 8.55 -13.63 -2.65
N MET A 891 9.14 -14.80 -2.40
CA MET A 891 8.57 -16.11 -2.76
C MET A 891 7.17 -16.31 -2.17
N ILE A 892 6.24 -16.75 -3.03
CA ILE A 892 4.78 -16.57 -2.94
C ILE A 892 4.40 -15.10 -2.68
N GLN A 893 3.76 -14.48 -3.68
CA GLN A 893 3.61 -13.03 -3.74
C GLN A 893 2.36 -12.51 -3.01
N THR A 894 1.24 -13.24 -3.11
CA THR A 894 -0.08 -12.83 -2.58
C THR A 894 -0.64 -13.83 -1.55
N PRO A 895 -1.49 -13.40 -0.60
CA PRO A 895 -2.18 -14.31 0.31
C PRO A 895 -3.09 -15.32 -0.41
N SER A 896 -3.65 -14.98 -1.58
CA SER A 896 -4.45 -15.91 -2.39
C SER A 896 -3.63 -17.09 -2.93
N GLN A 897 -2.39 -16.85 -3.38
CA GLN A 897 -1.47 -17.90 -3.82
C GLN A 897 -1.09 -18.82 -2.65
N TYR A 898 -0.87 -18.25 -1.47
CA TYR A 898 -0.57 -19.02 -0.26
C TYR A 898 -1.79 -19.83 0.23
N LYS A 899 -2.99 -19.25 0.21
CA LYS A 899 -4.24 -19.95 0.54
C LYS A 899 -4.43 -21.17 -0.36
N PHE A 900 -4.31 -20.99 -1.68
CA PHE A 900 -4.48 -22.04 -2.68
C PHE A 900 -3.54 -23.23 -2.45
N VAL A 901 -2.24 -22.99 -2.19
CA VAL A 901 -1.32 -24.11 -1.92
C VAL A 901 -1.60 -24.81 -0.59
N CYS A 902 -2.01 -24.07 0.44
CA CYS A 902 -2.45 -24.66 1.71
C CYS A 902 -3.72 -25.53 1.55
N GLU A 903 -4.67 -25.10 0.70
CA GLU A 903 -5.88 -25.86 0.39
C GLU A 903 -5.59 -27.07 -0.50
N ALA A 904 -4.66 -26.97 -1.45
CA ALA A 904 -4.20 -28.10 -2.25
C ALA A 904 -3.47 -29.17 -1.41
N ILE A 905 -2.62 -28.76 -0.45
CA ILE A 905 -1.97 -29.67 0.52
C ILE A 905 -3.03 -30.38 1.37
N LEU A 906 -4.02 -29.65 1.88
CA LEU A 906 -5.12 -30.26 2.65
C LEU A 906 -5.94 -31.24 1.80
N ARG A 907 -6.24 -30.90 0.54
CA ARG A 907 -6.96 -31.79 -0.39
C ARG A 907 -6.22 -33.10 -0.63
N VAL A 908 -4.92 -33.04 -0.94
CA VAL A 908 -4.08 -34.23 -1.17
C VAL A 908 -4.09 -35.17 0.05
N TYR A 909 -4.15 -34.61 1.26
CA TYR A 909 -4.31 -35.40 2.48
C TYR A 909 -5.72 -36.02 2.60
N GLU A 910 -6.77 -35.21 2.46
CA GLU A 910 -8.16 -35.65 2.67
C GLU A 910 -8.64 -36.66 1.61
N GLU A 911 -8.13 -36.59 0.38
CA GLU A 911 -8.39 -37.55 -0.70
C GLU A 911 -7.42 -38.75 -0.69
N GLY A 912 -6.44 -38.79 0.21
CA GLY A 912 -5.51 -39.92 0.37
C GLY A 912 -4.58 -40.15 -0.83
N MET A 913 -4.30 -39.10 -1.60
CA MET A 913 -3.52 -39.18 -2.86
C MET A 913 -2.06 -39.58 -2.63
N VAL A 914 -1.47 -39.16 -1.51
CA VAL A 914 -0.13 -39.59 -1.08
C VAL A 914 -0.27 -40.76 -0.11
N LYS A 915 0.41 -41.87 -0.43
CA LYS A 915 0.64 -42.97 0.50
C LYS A 915 2.03 -42.78 1.14
N PRO A 916 2.17 -42.88 2.47
CA PRO A 916 3.47 -42.95 3.11
C PRO A 916 4.36 -44.02 2.48
N LEU A 917 5.64 -43.69 2.27
CA LEU A 917 6.66 -44.68 1.98
C LEU A 917 6.72 -45.67 3.14
N LYS A 918 6.51 -46.96 2.86
CA LYS A 918 6.75 -48.00 3.86
C LYS A 918 8.21 -47.94 4.30
N SER A 919 8.45 -47.95 5.61
CA SER A 919 9.79 -47.99 6.16
C SER A 919 10.44 -49.35 5.91
N ASN A 920 11.27 -49.44 4.87
CA ASN A 920 12.09 -50.62 4.55
C ASN A 920 13.21 -50.91 5.60
N LEU A 921 13.07 -50.37 6.81
CA LEU A 921 13.96 -50.59 7.95
C LEU A 921 13.65 -51.90 8.70
N TYR A 922 12.55 -52.60 8.37
CA TYR A 922 12.15 -53.87 8.98
C TYR A 922 12.24 -55.11 8.05
N GLN A 923 13.08 -55.06 7.00
CA GLN A 923 13.46 -56.28 6.25
C GLN A 923 14.98 -56.58 6.32
N ARG A 924 15.83 -55.56 6.50
CA ARG A 924 17.30 -55.76 6.56
C ARG A 924 17.84 -56.45 7.83
N GLU A 925 17.08 -56.49 8.92
CA GLU A 925 17.49 -57.20 10.15
C GLU A 925 16.96 -58.65 10.22
N VAL A 926 16.21 -59.10 9.21
CA VAL A 926 15.72 -60.49 9.10
C VAL A 926 16.54 -61.28 8.07
N GLU A 927 16.99 -60.63 7.00
CA GLU A 927 17.81 -61.24 5.92
C GLU A 927 19.22 -61.68 6.36
N GLU A 928 19.71 -61.30 7.55
CA GLU A 928 20.96 -61.85 8.12
C GLU A 928 20.77 -63.09 9.01
N ASN A 929 19.53 -63.53 9.30
CA ASN A 929 19.25 -64.72 10.13
C ASN A 929 18.00 -65.50 9.67
N GLY A 930 18.03 -66.06 8.46
CA GLY A 930 17.01 -67.00 7.97
C GLY A 930 17.43 -67.69 6.67
N GLU A 931 17.30 -69.02 6.62
CA GLU A 931 17.54 -69.82 5.41
C GLU A 931 16.28 -69.91 4.53
N GLU A 932 16.50 -70.09 3.23
CA GLU A 932 15.61 -70.57 2.15
C GLU A 932 14.07 -70.65 2.38
N GLU A 933 13.30 -69.87 1.60
CA GLU A 933 12.18 -70.42 0.80
C GLU A 933 11.81 -69.44 -0.35
N GLU A 934 11.56 -69.97 -1.56
CA GLU A 934 11.08 -69.20 -2.72
C GLU A 934 9.54 -69.21 -2.77
N GLU A 935 8.88 -68.08 -2.98
CA GLU A 935 7.57 -68.09 -3.66
C GLU A 935 7.28 -66.78 -4.43
N ASP A 936 6.59 -66.92 -5.57
CA ASP A 936 6.47 -65.92 -6.63
C ASP A 936 5.08 -65.26 -6.62
N VAL A 937 5.01 -63.94 -6.39
CA VAL A 937 3.75 -63.15 -6.48
C VAL A 937 3.95 -61.87 -7.27
N SER A 938 3.57 -61.92 -8.54
CA SER A 938 3.45 -60.74 -9.40
C SER A 938 2.18 -59.92 -9.06
N ILE A 939 2.30 -58.59 -9.05
CA ILE A 939 1.16 -57.67 -8.93
C ILE A 939 1.08 -56.80 -10.18
N SER A 940 -0.09 -56.82 -10.81
CA SER A 940 -0.36 -56.18 -12.10
C SER A 940 -0.75 -54.71 -11.97
N ILE A 941 -0.27 -53.89 -12.92
CA ILE A 941 -0.76 -52.53 -13.14
C ILE A 941 -1.58 -52.52 -14.43
N SER A 942 -2.90 -52.31 -14.30
CA SER A 942 -3.83 -52.31 -15.43
C SER A 942 -3.82 -50.96 -16.17
N ALA A 943 -3.03 -50.87 -17.23
CA ALA A 943 -3.06 -49.73 -18.15
C ALA A 943 -4.21 -49.87 -19.17
N SER A 944 -5.32 -49.17 -18.94
CA SER A 944 -6.50 -49.17 -19.82
C SER A 944 -6.55 -47.92 -20.70
N VAL A 945 -5.71 -47.86 -21.74
CA VAL A 945 -5.76 -46.80 -22.76
C VAL A 945 -6.36 -47.36 -24.05
N THR A 946 -7.64 -47.06 -24.30
CA THR A 946 -8.32 -47.40 -25.56
C THR A 946 -7.95 -46.40 -26.65
N SER A 947 -7.01 -46.75 -27.52
CA SER A 947 -6.77 -46.03 -28.77
C SER A 947 -7.89 -46.30 -29.78
N VAL A 948 -8.69 -45.28 -30.10
CA VAL A 948 -9.64 -45.33 -31.22
C VAL A 948 -8.98 -44.67 -32.44
N THR A 949 -8.47 -45.50 -33.35
CA THR A 949 -7.91 -45.04 -34.63
C THR A 949 -9.03 -44.66 -35.61
N SER A 950 -9.02 -43.43 -36.10
CA SER A 950 -9.94 -42.97 -37.15
C SER A 950 -9.35 -43.17 -38.54
N GLU A 951 -9.74 -44.25 -39.23
CA GLU A 951 -9.46 -44.39 -40.67
C GLU A 951 -10.61 -43.86 -41.54
N THR A 952 -10.25 -43.22 -42.65
CA THR A 952 -11.19 -42.62 -43.60
C THR A 952 -11.65 -43.59 -44.67
N SER A 953 -12.95 -43.64 -44.96
CA SER A 953 -13.47 -44.07 -46.27
C SER A 953 -14.75 -43.30 -46.63
N VAL A 954 -14.90 -42.91 -47.90
CA VAL A 954 -16.02 -42.07 -48.39
C VAL A 954 -16.45 -42.51 -49.79
N THR A 955 -17.53 -43.29 -49.88
CA THR A 955 -18.36 -43.64 -51.05
C THR A 955 -19.66 -44.28 -50.53
N SER A 956 -20.85 -44.13 -51.09
CA SER A 956 -21.35 -43.25 -52.17
C SER A 956 -22.90 -43.30 -52.22
N GLU A 957 -23.54 -42.23 -52.73
CA GLU A 957 -24.91 -42.18 -53.32
C GLU A 957 -26.18 -42.50 -52.48
N CYS A 958 -26.96 -41.45 -52.19
CA CYS A 958 -28.33 -41.11 -52.69
C CYS A 958 -29.46 -42.19 -52.83
N PRO A 959 -30.78 -41.81 -52.90
CA PRO A 959 -31.33 -40.45 -53.12
C PRO A 959 -32.49 -39.98 -52.17
N GLU A 960 -32.88 -38.72 -52.43
CA GLU A 960 -34.13 -37.94 -52.18
C GLU A 960 -35.48 -38.68 -51.93
N PRO A 961 -36.53 -38.00 -51.37
CA PRO A 961 -36.77 -36.54 -51.37
C PRO A 961 -36.98 -35.84 -50.02
#